data_AF-A0AA36I966-F1
#
_entry.id   AF-A0AA36I966-F1
#
_cell.length_a   1.000
_cell.length_b   1.000
_cell.length_c   1.000
_cell.angle_alpha   90.00
_cell.angle_beta   90.00
_cell.angle_gamma   90.00
#
_symmetry.space_group_name_H-M   'P 1'
#
loop_
_entity.id
_entity.type
_entity.pdbx_description
1 polymer ?
#
loop_
_entity_poly.entity_id
_entity_poly.type
_entity_poly.pdbx_seq_one_letter_code
_entity_poly.pdbx_strand_id
1 'polypeptide(L)'
;MRQSLPQGILGLCLVCAAAPSKRRNPPADAVRISAGVYCLPNPPDSERLCHYSQAVTRWLHELAVQKLELDRLTQKKQKRARRAMERSACIGQGGSLPPLRRKAGYRYDICTFQVLTFKDNSEPFKIFFPSDDQDKIAECDVLPWLMNFATNGTPGLAIDIGAGDSGSCSWPLLSEGHEVHMFEPGYSNPVERSFVELTRDLNGWQHKATLHGAVGGDPYVAQLFEKTSRIHLLKIDVDDRQSYEAVFAGVAPVLHKVDILQIEMIDEEIGRHGMTWIMDTFLSHDFLMFGLEDVDTFPGFQHDSLGRGCQDGDMPSTMHSEPVIDGEVEYEYGMNGPGKLRMFPICRCEGLVLGRGRGSKDPLACNAQFAFVRRGSAALAAVQRRYGSCEARQLFSEASQRWWQLLAHRSAESFAPSGPRASGAESDEVTHIAMVASVGFPAFGRKALAGLRSALFFASRPLRLHLVVDRLGEQDLREAIETLEPSLRAKGSFRFYRQEELQTAWREINALVPPDCLQFSGHYGDAGWLRMFPHLVIPESEAVDALIWVDAGDFVFLEDPVELARHRENFDEDDFLGVADEQVLGLPLQLFSLRRLRSHGGRWAELVTDAVHRGYAESGDSFCRLGEGMGVVFLLHHAENRWVYYQLPHHWTYMPWAVWLPSTGTGSLWASRSTLWRLPADPVWSDSVFPGLSDFTTLRVRCPSFLEELASYIRVATQTDMQELSPDEQAEQWKHFRVTRDAVIVDEFEQRLGCEERAKAVHLPVMFHQVPWVHRFLNFWAGAEVWTGGAPARELRTDAMLDMNAASAAACHALHRDTGERFALERWGKNRHR
;
A
#
# COMPACT_ATOMS: atom_id res chain seq x y z
N MET A 1 -53.19 -27.24 -15.50
CA MET A 1 -54.62 -26.95 -15.78
C MET A 1 -55.16 -26.19 -14.57
N ARG A 2 -55.42 -24.87 -14.71
CA ARG A 2 -56.77 -24.24 -14.72
C ARG A 2 -57.69 -24.74 -13.60
N GLN A 3 -58.42 -23.94 -12.84
CA GLN A 3 -58.63 -22.50 -12.64
C GLN A 3 -59.75 -22.45 -11.58
N SER A 4 -59.74 -21.51 -10.65
CA SER A 4 -60.91 -20.65 -10.36
C SER A 4 -60.66 -19.73 -9.16
N LEU A 5 -60.92 -18.45 -9.44
CA LEU A 5 -60.93 -17.29 -8.55
C LEU A 5 -62.00 -17.39 -7.45
N PRO A 6 -61.90 -16.51 -6.43
CA PRO A 6 -63.02 -15.57 -6.28
C PRO A 6 -62.61 -14.10 -6.11
N GLN A 7 -63.56 -13.28 -6.53
CA GLN A 7 -63.65 -11.82 -6.47
C GLN A 7 -63.78 -11.29 -5.04
N GLY A 8 -63.34 -10.04 -4.80
CA GLY A 8 -63.77 -9.27 -3.64
C GLY A 8 -62.83 -8.15 -3.19
N ILE A 9 -62.45 -7.23 -4.09
CA ILE A 9 -61.80 -5.97 -3.70
C ILE A 9 -62.90 -4.94 -3.41
N LEU A 10 -63.09 -4.63 -2.13
CA LEU A 10 -63.84 -3.46 -1.65
C LEU A 10 -62.93 -2.70 -0.70
N GLY A 11 -62.80 -1.40 -0.99
CA GLY A 11 -61.68 -0.57 -0.57
C GLY A 11 -61.58 -0.31 0.92
N LEU A 12 -60.34 -0.37 1.41
CA LEU A 12 -59.88 0.33 2.59
C LEU A 12 -58.87 1.37 2.11
N CYS A 13 -59.36 2.60 1.91
CA CYS A 13 -58.53 3.80 1.94
C CYS A 13 -57.93 3.92 3.34
N LEU A 14 -56.76 3.32 3.58
CA LEU A 14 -55.88 3.78 4.63
C LEU A 14 -55.25 5.09 4.15
N VAL A 15 -55.92 6.19 4.47
CA VAL A 15 -55.25 7.47 4.61
C VAL A 15 -54.26 7.29 5.76
N CYS A 16 -52.98 7.08 5.41
CA CYS A 16 -51.88 7.28 6.36
C CYS A 16 -51.95 8.75 6.79
N ALA A 17 -52.64 9.01 7.91
CA ALA A 17 -52.45 10.24 8.65
C ALA A 17 -51.00 10.23 9.10
N ALA A 18 -50.15 10.97 8.37
CA ALA A 18 -48.79 11.25 8.80
C ALA A 18 -48.86 11.70 10.26
N ALA A 19 -48.15 10.98 11.14
CA ALA A 19 -48.03 11.37 12.53
C ALA A 19 -47.58 12.84 12.57
N PRO A 20 -48.19 13.70 13.39
CA PRO A 20 -47.78 15.10 13.47
C PRO A 20 -46.28 15.14 13.76
N SER A 21 -45.50 15.69 12.83
CA SER A 21 -44.04 15.70 12.93
C SER A 21 -43.66 16.30 14.28
N LYS A 22 -42.89 15.55 15.06
CA LYS A 22 -42.38 16.02 16.36
C LYS A 22 -41.67 17.33 16.09
N ARG A 23 -42.14 18.43 16.70
CA ARG A 23 -41.46 19.73 16.64
C ARG A 23 -39.99 19.53 17.02
N ARG A 24 -39.09 19.50 16.03
CA ARG A 24 -37.65 19.50 16.27
C ARG A 24 -37.30 20.89 16.78
N ASN A 25 -36.87 20.96 18.05
CA ASN A 25 -36.28 22.18 18.56
C ASN A 25 -35.00 22.47 17.77
N PRO A 26 -34.65 23.75 17.54
CA PRO A 26 -33.35 24.09 16.98
C PRO A 26 -32.22 23.50 17.85
N PRO A 27 -31.04 23.21 17.27
CA PRO A 27 -29.87 22.78 18.04
C PRO A 27 -29.57 23.73 19.22
N ALA A 28 -29.01 23.20 20.30
CA ALA A 28 -28.83 23.93 21.56
C ALA A 28 -27.91 25.15 21.43
N ASP A 29 -27.00 25.11 20.47
CA ASP A 29 -26.02 26.11 20.08
C ASP A 29 -26.55 27.10 19.02
N ALA A 30 -27.75 26.89 18.49
CA ALA A 30 -28.34 27.79 17.50
C ALA A 30 -28.72 29.14 18.11
N VAL A 31 -28.16 30.22 17.56
CA VAL A 31 -28.43 31.59 17.96
C VAL A 31 -29.67 32.10 17.22
N ARG A 32 -30.72 32.44 17.96
CA ARG A 32 -31.95 32.99 17.37
C ARG A 32 -31.74 34.41 16.84
N ILE A 33 -31.81 34.58 15.52
CA ILE A 33 -31.77 35.88 14.85
C ILE A 33 -33.16 36.54 14.89
N SER A 34 -34.21 35.79 14.56
CA SER A 34 -35.59 36.29 14.57
C SER A 34 -36.62 35.18 14.84
N ALA A 35 -37.92 35.48 14.70
CA ALA A 35 -38.92 34.42 14.86
C ALA A 35 -38.85 33.46 13.67
N GLY A 36 -38.49 32.20 13.95
CA GLY A 36 -38.28 31.19 12.91
C GLY A 36 -36.97 31.34 12.14
N VAL A 37 -36.01 32.14 12.60
CA VAL A 37 -34.68 32.24 11.95
C VAL A 37 -33.61 32.15 13.01
N TYR A 38 -32.73 31.17 12.84
CA TYR A 38 -31.61 30.87 13.73
C TYR A 38 -30.35 30.79 12.88
N CYS A 39 -29.20 31.02 13.49
CA CYS A 39 -27.91 30.73 12.87
C CYS A 39 -27.10 29.82 13.78
N LEU A 40 -26.22 29.03 13.18
CA LEU A 40 -25.25 28.23 13.89
C LEU A 40 -23.89 28.92 13.75
N PRO A 41 -23.26 29.33 14.85
CA PRO A 41 -21.94 29.94 14.80
C PRO A 41 -20.92 28.88 14.37
N ASN A 42 -19.98 29.24 13.48
CA ASN A 42 -18.89 28.33 13.12
C ASN A 42 -18.06 28.01 14.38
N PRO A 43 -17.58 26.76 14.53
CA PRO A 43 -16.67 26.40 15.61
C PRO A 43 -15.43 27.30 15.62
N PRO A 44 -14.89 27.68 16.79
CA PRO A 44 -13.68 28.49 16.88
C PRO A 44 -12.38 27.72 16.58
N ASP A 45 -12.47 26.63 15.81
CA ASP A 45 -11.41 25.63 15.65
C ASP A 45 -10.29 26.07 14.66
N SER A 46 -10.31 27.34 14.26
CA SER A 46 -9.31 27.98 13.40
C SER A 46 -8.84 29.28 14.06
N GLU A 47 -7.52 29.45 14.17
CA GLU A 47 -6.90 30.71 14.61
C GLU A 47 -7.07 31.83 13.57
N ARG A 48 -7.47 31.46 12.34
CA ARG A 48 -7.74 32.39 11.25
C ARG A 48 -9.10 33.03 11.47
N LEU A 49 -9.19 34.35 11.28
CA LEU A 49 -10.47 35.06 11.26
C LEU A 49 -10.78 35.52 9.84
N CYS A 50 -12.01 35.28 9.40
CA CYS A 50 -12.57 35.88 8.21
C CYS A 50 -12.84 37.36 8.51
N HIS A 51 -11.83 38.21 8.29
CA HIS A 51 -11.96 39.65 8.49
C HIS A 51 -12.75 40.28 7.34
N TYR A 52 -13.93 40.78 7.65
CA TYR A 52 -14.75 41.52 6.70
C TYR A 52 -14.42 42.99 6.78
N SER A 53 -14.23 43.62 5.63
CA SER A 53 -14.24 45.07 5.57
C SER A 53 -15.59 45.58 6.08
N GLN A 54 -15.62 46.80 6.62
CA GLN A 54 -16.88 47.42 7.06
C GLN A 54 -17.92 47.48 5.92
N ALA A 55 -17.46 47.53 4.67
CA ALA A 55 -18.29 47.43 3.48
C ALA A 55 -18.88 46.01 3.31
N VAL A 56 -18.09 44.95 3.45
CA VAL A 56 -18.56 43.55 3.40
C VAL A 56 -19.49 43.22 4.56
N THR A 57 -19.20 43.71 5.78
CA THR A 57 -20.09 43.55 6.93
C THR A 57 -21.43 44.24 6.69
N ARG A 58 -21.42 45.51 6.24
CA ARG A 58 -22.66 46.23 5.90
C ARG A 58 -23.41 45.53 4.77
N TRP A 59 -22.69 45.07 3.76
CA TRP A 59 -23.22 44.33 2.63
C TRP A 59 -23.85 43.00 3.08
N LEU A 60 -23.23 42.23 3.97
CA LEU A 60 -23.83 41.04 4.58
C LEU A 60 -25.13 41.38 5.33
N HIS A 61 -25.16 42.45 6.13
CA HIS A 61 -26.36 42.85 6.88
C HIS A 61 -27.50 43.34 5.98
N GLU A 62 -27.20 43.90 4.81
CA GLU A 62 -28.18 44.40 3.85
C GLU A 62 -28.63 43.30 2.87
N LEU A 63 -27.66 42.56 2.32
CA LEU A 63 -27.85 41.54 1.31
C LEU A 63 -28.43 40.25 1.90
N ALA A 64 -27.98 39.78 3.07
CA ALA A 64 -28.58 38.60 3.70
C ALA A 64 -30.07 38.81 4.02
N VAL A 65 -30.47 40.04 4.38
CA VAL A 65 -31.90 40.37 4.59
C VAL A 65 -32.70 40.29 3.28
N GLN A 66 -32.15 40.81 2.19
CA GLN A 66 -32.81 40.80 0.89
C GLN A 66 -32.83 39.40 0.26
N LYS A 67 -31.70 38.71 0.30
CA LYS A 67 -31.42 37.44 -0.38
C LYS A 67 -32.03 36.24 0.34
N LEU A 68 -32.18 36.30 1.67
CA LEU A 68 -32.93 35.31 2.45
C LEU A 68 -34.44 35.64 2.52
N GLU A 69 -34.91 36.58 1.69
CA GLU A 69 -36.31 37.02 1.63
C GLU A 69 -36.88 37.50 2.99
N LEU A 70 -36.01 37.97 3.89
CA LEU A 70 -36.44 38.57 5.17
C LEU A 70 -37.12 39.92 4.95
N ASP A 71 -37.02 40.48 3.76
CA ASP A 71 -37.78 41.64 3.30
C ASP A 71 -39.30 41.37 3.27
N ARG A 72 -39.74 40.11 3.20
CA ARG A 72 -41.15 39.71 3.40
C ARG A 72 -41.63 39.95 4.83
N LEU A 73 -40.73 40.15 5.78
CA LEU A 73 -41.08 40.56 7.13
C LEU A 73 -41.47 42.05 7.16
N THR A 74 -42.31 42.44 8.11
CA THR A 74 -42.64 43.87 8.30
C THR A 74 -41.37 44.69 8.57
N GLN A 75 -41.33 45.97 8.19
CA GLN A 75 -40.16 46.85 8.43
C GLN A 75 -39.65 46.79 9.87
N LYS A 76 -40.55 46.68 10.86
CA LYS A 76 -40.21 46.51 12.28
C LYS A 76 -39.48 45.19 12.56
N LYS A 77 -39.91 44.08 11.96
CA LYS A 77 -39.27 42.76 12.07
C LYS A 77 -37.93 42.73 11.32
N GLN A 78 -37.84 43.33 10.13
CA GLN A 78 -36.57 43.48 9.40
C GLN A 78 -35.53 44.25 10.20
N LYS A 79 -35.90 45.41 10.78
CA LYS A 79 -35.01 46.22 11.62
C LYS A 79 -34.55 45.45 12.86
N ARG A 80 -35.42 44.61 13.44
CA ARG A 80 -35.08 43.72 14.56
C ARG A 80 -34.12 42.60 14.13
N ALA A 81 -34.36 41.96 12.98
CA ALA A 81 -33.51 40.91 12.44
C ALA A 81 -32.10 41.45 12.09
N ARG A 82 -32.00 42.63 11.46
CA ARG A 82 -30.71 43.31 11.21
C ARG A 82 -29.91 43.53 12.49
N ARG A 83 -30.54 44.16 13.50
CA ARG A 83 -29.91 44.38 14.81
C ARG A 83 -29.53 43.10 15.54
N ALA A 84 -30.26 42.01 15.33
CA ALA A 84 -29.94 40.71 15.90
C ALA A 84 -28.75 40.06 15.18
N MET A 85 -28.70 40.14 13.84
CA MET A 85 -27.55 39.69 13.05
C MET A 85 -26.26 40.44 13.40
N GLU A 86 -26.32 41.77 13.51
CA GLU A 86 -25.20 42.64 13.94
C GLU A 86 -24.65 42.28 15.32
N ARG A 87 -25.44 41.61 16.16
CA ARG A 87 -25.07 41.22 17.52
C ARG A 87 -24.83 39.72 17.66
N SER A 88 -25.05 38.95 16.60
CA SER A 88 -24.94 37.49 16.63
C SER A 88 -23.49 37.06 16.50
N ALA A 89 -23.14 35.94 17.14
CA ALA A 89 -21.83 35.32 16.98
C ALA A 89 -21.56 34.83 15.55
N CYS A 90 -22.61 34.66 14.74
CA CYS A 90 -22.54 34.10 13.38
C CYS A 90 -22.00 35.06 12.32
N ILE A 91 -22.03 36.37 12.56
CA ILE A 91 -21.45 37.42 11.68
C ILE A 91 -20.38 38.25 12.45
N GLY A 92 -20.21 37.94 13.73
CA GLY A 92 -19.21 38.52 14.63
C GLY A 92 -19.59 39.90 15.20
N GLN A 93 -19.17 40.18 16.44
CA GLN A 93 -19.17 41.54 16.99
C GLN A 93 -18.02 42.35 16.34
N GLY A 94 -18.26 42.89 15.15
CA GLY A 94 -17.27 43.71 14.43
C GLY A 94 -16.87 43.20 13.04
N GLY A 95 -17.58 42.23 12.47
CA GLY A 95 -17.32 41.73 11.12
C GLY A 95 -16.16 40.76 11.03
N SER A 96 -16.02 39.88 12.02
CA SER A 96 -15.06 38.78 11.96
C SER A 96 -15.68 37.53 12.55
N LEU A 97 -15.57 36.42 11.84
CA LEU A 97 -15.91 35.09 12.35
C LEU A 97 -14.83 34.08 12.01
N PRO A 98 -14.71 32.99 12.78
CA PRO A 98 -13.88 31.87 12.38
C PRO A 98 -14.40 31.28 11.05
N PRO A 99 -13.53 30.94 10.09
CA PRO A 99 -13.92 30.15 8.94
C PRO A 99 -14.47 28.81 9.43
N LEU A 100 -15.35 28.20 8.65
CA LEU A 100 -15.65 26.80 8.84
C LEU A 100 -14.41 26.03 8.38
N ARG A 101 -13.75 25.36 9.32
CA ARG A 101 -12.67 24.43 9.05
C ARG A 101 -13.24 23.02 9.00
N ARG A 102 -13.00 22.31 7.91
CA ARG A 102 -13.37 20.91 7.80
C ARG A 102 -12.51 20.05 8.75
N LYS A 103 -13.15 19.26 9.62
CA LYS A 103 -12.48 18.44 10.65
C LYS A 103 -11.94 17.12 10.10
N ALA A 104 -12.74 16.45 9.28
CA ALA A 104 -12.42 15.17 8.66
C ALA A 104 -12.35 15.31 7.14
N GLY A 105 -11.37 14.72 6.48
CA GLY A 105 -11.23 14.78 5.01
C GLY A 105 -10.29 15.88 4.53
N TYR A 106 -10.57 16.49 3.36
CA TYR A 106 -9.66 17.46 2.73
C TYR A 106 -9.75 18.75 3.51
N ARG A 107 -8.62 19.16 4.10
CA ARG A 107 -8.60 20.32 4.98
C ARG A 107 -8.63 21.60 4.17
N TYR A 108 -9.73 22.32 4.26
CA TYR A 108 -9.83 23.69 3.78
C TYR A 108 -10.60 24.56 4.78
N ASP A 109 -10.27 25.85 4.75
CA ASP A 109 -11.02 26.89 5.45
C ASP A 109 -11.97 27.57 4.46
N ILE A 110 -13.23 27.73 4.85
CA ILE A 110 -14.19 28.51 4.08
C ILE A 110 -14.87 29.58 4.95
N CYS A 111 -14.83 30.83 4.49
CA CYS A 111 -15.57 31.92 5.10
C CYS A 111 -17.04 31.84 4.69
N THR A 112 -17.84 31.20 5.53
CA THR A 112 -19.28 30.99 5.32
C THR A 112 -20.01 31.08 6.66
N PHE A 113 -21.34 31.08 6.63
CA PHE A 113 -22.16 31.08 7.84
C PHE A 113 -23.41 30.24 7.63
N GLN A 114 -23.91 29.66 8.71
CA GLN A 114 -25.01 28.70 8.66
C GLN A 114 -26.32 29.34 9.09
N VAL A 115 -27.40 29.17 8.32
CA VAL A 115 -28.73 29.73 8.64
C VAL A 115 -29.81 28.66 8.60
N LEU A 116 -30.57 28.57 9.68
CA LEU A 116 -31.75 27.73 9.82
C LEU A 116 -33.01 28.59 9.73
N THR A 117 -33.88 28.30 8.78
CA THR A 117 -35.19 28.96 8.66
C THR A 117 -36.33 27.98 8.91
N PHE A 118 -37.24 28.37 9.79
CA PHE A 118 -38.41 27.63 10.22
C PHE A 118 -39.65 28.43 9.80
N LYS A 119 -40.54 27.79 9.05
CA LYS A 119 -41.86 28.35 8.78
C LYS A 119 -42.78 27.97 9.95
N ASP A 120 -43.48 28.95 10.55
CA ASP A 120 -44.55 28.72 11.54
C ASP A 120 -44.24 27.76 12.72
N ASN A 121 -42.97 27.67 13.17
CA ASN A 121 -42.50 26.70 14.19
C ASN A 121 -42.72 25.22 13.82
N SER A 122 -42.83 24.87 12.52
CA SER A 122 -42.72 23.49 12.01
C SER A 122 -41.24 23.13 11.76
N GLU A 123 -40.97 21.94 11.21
CA GLU A 123 -39.63 21.53 10.76
C GLU A 123 -38.94 22.66 9.95
N PRO A 124 -37.61 22.80 10.08
CA PRO A 124 -36.86 23.78 9.31
C PRO A 124 -37.14 23.53 7.83
N PHE A 125 -37.75 24.51 7.15
CA PHE A 125 -38.13 24.33 5.76
C PHE A 125 -36.93 24.54 4.83
N LYS A 126 -35.89 25.25 5.31
CA LYS A 126 -34.59 25.39 4.64
C LYS A 126 -33.47 25.53 5.66
N ILE A 127 -32.45 24.70 5.47
CA ILE A 127 -31.20 24.68 6.22
C ILE A 127 -30.10 25.04 5.21
N PHE A 128 -29.43 26.17 5.42
CA PHE A 128 -28.27 26.54 4.62
C PHE A 128 -27.02 26.25 5.43
N PHE A 129 -26.49 25.05 5.23
CA PHE A 129 -25.13 24.69 5.58
C PHE A 129 -24.32 24.70 4.28
N PRO A 130 -23.02 25.06 4.29
CA PRO A 130 -22.09 24.35 3.42
C PRO A 130 -22.24 22.88 3.85
N SER A 131 -22.98 22.10 3.07
CA SER A 131 -23.72 20.91 3.51
C SER A 131 -23.10 20.19 4.72
N ASP A 132 -23.65 20.40 5.92
CA ASP A 132 -23.21 19.71 7.15
C ASP A 132 -23.65 18.25 7.19
N ASP A 133 -23.98 17.68 6.03
CA ASP A 133 -23.84 16.26 5.81
C ASP A 133 -22.34 16.04 5.57
N GLN A 134 -21.55 16.13 6.65
CA GLN A 134 -20.11 15.88 6.60
C GLN A 134 -19.80 14.51 5.99
N ASP A 135 -20.78 13.61 6.06
CA ASP A 135 -20.83 12.30 5.42
C ASP A 135 -20.91 12.42 3.88
N LYS A 136 -21.68 13.36 3.31
CA LYS A 136 -21.78 13.56 1.84
C LYS A 136 -20.64 14.37 1.23
N ILE A 137 -20.00 15.28 1.97
CA ILE A 137 -18.85 16.02 1.40
C ILE A 137 -17.60 15.10 1.34
N ALA A 138 -17.62 13.90 1.92
CA ALA A 138 -16.53 12.93 1.75
C ALA A 138 -16.32 12.55 0.28
N GLU A 139 -17.40 12.49 -0.51
CA GLU A 139 -17.34 12.23 -1.95
C GLU A 139 -16.61 13.34 -2.72
N CYS A 140 -16.76 14.59 -2.28
CA CYS A 140 -16.13 15.75 -2.92
C CYS A 140 -14.62 15.89 -2.62
N ASP A 141 -14.11 15.21 -1.59
CA ASP A 141 -12.71 15.35 -1.16
C ASP A 141 -11.71 14.82 -2.17
N VAL A 142 -12.16 13.95 -3.06
CA VAL A 142 -11.32 13.39 -4.12
C VAL A 142 -10.99 14.43 -5.19
N LEU A 143 -11.76 15.51 -5.30
CA LEU A 143 -11.67 16.45 -6.42
C LEU A 143 -10.38 17.28 -6.44
N PRO A 144 -9.90 17.90 -5.34
CA PRO A 144 -8.60 18.59 -5.33
C PRO A 144 -7.45 17.64 -5.71
N TRP A 145 -7.56 16.40 -5.28
CA TRP A 145 -6.57 15.38 -5.57
C TRP A 145 -6.55 14.97 -7.05
N LEU A 146 -7.73 14.75 -7.67
CA LEU A 146 -7.83 14.52 -9.11
C LEU A 146 -7.35 15.75 -9.89
N MET A 147 -7.74 16.95 -9.47
CA MET A 147 -7.29 18.20 -10.08
C MET A 147 -5.76 18.30 -10.08
N ASN A 148 -5.11 17.90 -8.98
CA ASN A 148 -3.65 17.89 -8.88
C ASN A 148 -2.98 16.98 -9.94
N PHE A 149 -3.56 15.85 -10.34
CA PHE A 149 -3.02 15.07 -11.46
C PHE A 149 -3.13 15.80 -12.79
N ALA A 150 -4.21 16.55 -13.00
CA ALA A 150 -4.43 17.28 -14.24
C ALA A 150 -3.56 18.54 -14.34
N THR A 151 -3.26 19.19 -13.22
CA THR A 151 -2.60 20.51 -13.17
C THR A 151 -1.19 20.50 -12.60
N ASN A 152 -0.76 19.41 -11.96
CA ASN A 152 0.49 19.33 -11.21
C ASN A 152 0.63 20.46 -10.16
N GLY A 153 -0.44 20.67 -9.38
CA GLY A 153 -0.51 21.61 -8.26
C GLY A 153 -0.73 23.06 -8.67
N THR A 154 -0.98 23.33 -9.95
CA THR A 154 -1.27 24.69 -10.44
C THR A 154 -2.78 24.96 -10.52
N PRO A 155 -3.22 26.23 -10.46
CA PRO A 155 -4.60 26.59 -10.70
C PRO A 155 -5.09 26.06 -12.05
N GLY A 156 -6.31 25.52 -12.07
CA GLY A 156 -6.90 24.82 -13.19
C GLY A 156 -8.35 25.23 -13.37
N LEU A 157 -9.02 24.59 -14.32
CA LEU A 157 -10.43 24.82 -14.65
C LEU A 157 -11.22 23.56 -14.38
N ALA A 158 -12.21 23.65 -13.51
CA ALA A 158 -13.18 22.61 -13.21
C ALA A 158 -14.59 22.98 -13.68
N ILE A 159 -15.35 21.95 -14.02
CA ILE A 159 -16.80 22.02 -14.17
C ILE A 159 -17.39 21.07 -13.13
N ASP A 160 -18.32 21.58 -12.31
CA ASP A 160 -19.03 20.84 -11.28
C ASP A 160 -20.51 20.80 -11.67
N ILE A 161 -21.02 19.61 -11.99
CA ILE A 161 -22.43 19.37 -12.33
C ILE A 161 -23.01 18.49 -11.24
N GLY A 162 -23.90 19.05 -10.43
CA GLY A 162 -24.54 18.37 -9.32
C GLY A 162 -26.04 18.17 -9.51
N ALA A 163 -26.61 17.30 -8.69
CA ALA A 163 -28.05 17.09 -8.53
C ALA A 163 -28.67 18.05 -7.51
N GLY A 164 -27.85 18.85 -6.81
CA GLY A 164 -28.15 19.38 -5.50
C GLY A 164 -28.18 20.90 -5.40
N ASP A 165 -28.20 21.36 -4.15
CA ASP A 165 -28.64 22.71 -3.78
C ASP A 165 -27.50 23.61 -3.25
N SER A 166 -26.22 23.29 -3.42
CA SER A 166 -25.17 24.06 -2.71
C SER A 166 -23.79 24.15 -3.32
N GLY A 167 -23.47 23.46 -4.42
CA GLY A 167 -22.14 23.48 -5.01
C GLY A 167 -21.04 23.07 -4.03
N SER A 168 -21.35 22.15 -3.11
CA SER A 168 -20.48 21.72 -2.01
C SER A 168 -19.13 21.20 -2.51
N CYS A 169 -19.13 20.48 -3.64
CA CYS A 169 -17.94 19.94 -4.26
C CYS A 169 -17.01 20.99 -4.88
N SER A 170 -17.52 22.18 -5.19
CA SER A 170 -16.72 23.27 -5.73
C SER A 170 -15.87 23.97 -4.68
N TRP A 171 -16.25 23.93 -3.40
CA TRP A 171 -15.54 24.64 -2.32
C TRP A 171 -14.08 24.26 -2.15
N PRO A 172 -13.71 22.97 -2.04
CA PRO A 172 -12.30 22.62 -1.88
C PRO A 172 -11.45 22.96 -3.12
N LEU A 173 -12.05 22.98 -4.32
CA LEU A 173 -11.36 23.42 -5.54
C LEU A 173 -11.15 24.94 -5.56
N LEU A 174 -12.15 25.70 -5.14
CA LEU A 174 -12.07 27.17 -5.07
C LEU A 174 -11.07 27.63 -4.00
N SER A 175 -10.95 26.92 -2.88
CA SER A 175 -9.97 27.23 -1.83
C SER A 175 -8.52 27.03 -2.29
N GLU A 176 -8.25 26.05 -3.14
CA GLU A 176 -6.95 25.83 -3.82
C GLU A 176 -6.71 26.81 -4.98
N GLY A 177 -7.70 27.65 -5.26
CA GLY A 177 -7.59 28.74 -6.21
C GLY A 177 -7.87 28.37 -7.66
N HIS A 178 -8.45 27.19 -7.92
CA HIS A 178 -8.95 26.79 -9.23
C HIS A 178 -10.17 27.64 -9.64
N GLU A 179 -10.42 27.72 -10.94
CA GLU A 179 -11.66 28.26 -11.52
C GLU A 179 -12.69 27.12 -11.62
N VAL A 180 -13.93 27.37 -11.20
CA VAL A 180 -15.00 26.37 -11.17
C VAL A 180 -16.28 26.94 -11.77
N HIS A 181 -16.83 26.22 -12.74
CA HIS A 181 -18.18 26.46 -13.26
C HIS A 181 -19.16 25.49 -12.61
N MET A 182 -20.12 26.04 -11.86
CA MET A 182 -21.03 25.30 -11.00
C MET A 182 -22.39 25.23 -11.69
N PHE A 183 -22.81 24.05 -12.11
CA PHE A 183 -24.11 23.80 -12.75
C PHE A 183 -25.00 23.03 -11.78
N GLU A 184 -25.98 23.71 -11.21
CA GLU A 184 -26.87 23.13 -10.21
C GLU A 184 -28.34 23.44 -10.54
N PRO A 185 -29.25 22.45 -10.47
CA PRO A 185 -30.69 22.69 -10.65
C PRO A 185 -31.25 23.59 -9.54
N GLY A 186 -30.71 23.49 -8.33
CA GLY A 186 -31.08 24.30 -7.18
C GLY A 186 -30.88 25.81 -7.40
N TYR A 187 -30.00 26.24 -8.31
CA TYR A 187 -29.82 27.68 -8.59
C TYR A 187 -31.02 28.36 -9.27
N SER A 188 -32.03 27.59 -9.69
CA SER A 188 -33.35 28.11 -10.05
C SER A 188 -34.11 28.68 -8.84
N ASN A 189 -33.80 28.21 -7.63
CA ASN A 189 -34.26 28.73 -6.35
C ASN A 189 -33.43 29.99 -5.99
N PRO A 190 -34.04 31.20 -6.00
CA PRO A 190 -33.29 32.43 -5.80
C PRO A 190 -32.56 32.50 -4.46
N VAL A 191 -33.10 31.87 -3.41
CA VAL A 191 -32.51 31.91 -2.06
C VAL A 191 -31.20 31.13 -2.01
N GLU A 192 -31.15 30.02 -2.72
CA GLU A 192 -30.03 29.11 -2.69
C GLU A 192 -28.88 29.60 -3.55
N ARG A 193 -29.17 30.00 -4.80
CA ARG A 193 -28.24 30.75 -5.65
C ARG A 193 -27.60 31.91 -4.89
N SER A 194 -28.43 32.62 -4.13
CA SER A 194 -28.00 33.76 -3.33
C SER A 194 -27.06 33.38 -2.18
N PHE A 195 -27.25 32.22 -1.55
CA PHE A 195 -26.37 31.71 -0.51
C PHE A 195 -24.99 31.35 -1.08
N VAL A 196 -24.95 30.70 -2.25
CA VAL A 196 -23.72 30.34 -2.96
C VAL A 196 -22.99 31.59 -3.45
N GLU A 197 -23.71 32.57 -4.03
CA GLU A 197 -23.16 33.89 -4.39
C GLU A 197 -22.53 34.58 -3.18
N LEU A 198 -23.21 34.55 -2.03
CA LEU A 198 -22.73 35.19 -0.81
C LEU A 198 -21.47 34.51 -0.26
N THR A 199 -21.45 33.17 -0.21
CA THR A 199 -20.27 32.40 0.20
C THR A 199 -19.09 32.68 -0.72
N ARG A 200 -19.30 32.66 -2.04
CA ARG A 200 -18.28 33.03 -3.03
C ARG A 200 -17.73 34.43 -2.78
N ASP A 201 -18.61 35.40 -2.58
CA ASP A 201 -18.23 36.79 -2.43
C ASP A 201 -17.42 37.02 -1.14
N LEU A 202 -17.77 36.31 -0.05
CA LEU A 202 -17.05 36.36 1.22
C LEU A 202 -15.62 35.83 1.13
N ASN A 203 -15.39 34.84 0.27
CA ASN A 203 -14.06 34.25 0.07
C ASN A 203 -13.26 34.93 -1.05
N GLY A 204 -13.81 35.97 -1.70
CA GLY A 204 -13.13 36.65 -2.81
C GLY A 204 -13.07 35.82 -4.09
N TRP A 205 -13.99 34.88 -4.27
CA TRP A 205 -14.02 33.94 -5.40
C TRP A 205 -14.87 34.41 -6.59
N GLN A 206 -15.25 35.69 -6.66
CA GLN A 206 -16.17 36.21 -7.69
C GLN A 206 -15.68 36.00 -9.12
N HIS A 207 -14.37 35.97 -9.31
CA HIS A 207 -13.70 35.78 -10.59
C HIS A 207 -13.30 34.32 -10.85
N LYS A 208 -13.51 33.43 -9.88
CA LYS A 208 -13.16 32.01 -9.94
C LYS A 208 -14.38 31.10 -9.97
N ALA A 209 -15.54 31.55 -9.48
CA ALA A 209 -16.75 30.74 -9.46
C ALA A 209 -17.87 31.37 -10.30
N THR A 210 -18.32 30.63 -11.32
CA THR A 210 -19.44 31.02 -12.18
C THR A 210 -20.62 30.09 -11.94
N LEU A 211 -21.79 30.67 -11.62
CA LEU A 211 -23.01 29.90 -11.31
C LEU A 211 -23.92 29.79 -12.54
N HIS A 212 -24.25 28.55 -12.90
CA HIS A 212 -25.11 28.17 -14.02
C HIS A 212 -26.33 27.39 -13.51
N GLY A 213 -27.45 27.46 -14.24
CA GLY A 213 -28.59 26.58 -13.95
C GLY A 213 -28.30 25.11 -14.29
N ALA A 214 -29.32 24.27 -14.19
CA ALA A 214 -29.25 22.87 -14.61
C ALA A 214 -28.71 22.73 -16.06
N VAL A 215 -27.91 21.69 -16.28
CA VAL A 215 -27.52 21.29 -17.63
C VAL A 215 -28.69 20.57 -18.30
N GLY A 216 -29.16 21.10 -19.42
CA GLY A 216 -30.08 20.41 -20.31
C GLY A 216 -29.37 19.76 -21.50
N GLY A 217 -30.14 19.09 -22.37
CA GLY A 217 -29.62 18.55 -23.63
C GLY A 217 -29.34 19.59 -24.73
N ASP A 218 -29.31 20.87 -24.37
CA ASP A 218 -29.00 21.97 -25.29
C ASP A 218 -27.47 22.23 -25.33
N PRO A 219 -26.95 22.89 -26.38
CA PRO A 219 -25.50 23.09 -26.54
C PRO A 219 -24.94 24.23 -25.66
N TYR A 220 -25.62 24.66 -24.60
CA TYR A 220 -25.18 25.78 -23.77
C TYR A 220 -23.78 25.59 -23.18
N VAL A 221 -23.48 24.40 -22.64
CA VAL A 221 -22.14 24.08 -22.10
C VAL A 221 -21.08 24.19 -23.20
N ALA A 222 -21.37 23.66 -24.40
CA ALA A 222 -20.48 23.75 -25.54
C ALA A 222 -20.18 25.19 -25.97
N GLN A 223 -21.21 26.05 -25.98
CA GLN A 223 -21.07 27.48 -26.30
C GLN A 223 -20.24 28.22 -25.25
N LEU A 224 -20.46 27.91 -23.96
CA LEU A 224 -19.73 28.54 -22.86
C LEU A 224 -18.23 28.25 -22.94
N PHE A 225 -17.86 27.02 -23.27
CA PHE A 225 -16.47 26.56 -23.33
C PHE A 225 -15.92 26.50 -24.76
N GLU A 226 -16.52 27.21 -25.73
CA GLU A 226 -16.05 27.21 -27.13
C GLU A 226 -14.58 27.61 -27.23
N LYS A 227 -14.19 28.68 -26.51
CA LYS A 227 -12.83 29.25 -26.50
C LYS A 227 -11.88 28.60 -25.49
N THR A 228 -12.40 27.75 -24.63
CA THR A 228 -11.59 27.01 -23.65
C THR A 228 -10.86 25.90 -24.37
N SER A 229 -9.54 25.85 -24.26
CA SER A 229 -8.72 24.81 -24.86
C SER A 229 -8.68 23.52 -24.04
N ARG A 230 -8.82 23.63 -22.72
CA ARG A 230 -8.64 22.53 -21.77
C ARG A 230 -9.51 22.72 -20.53
N ILE A 231 -10.15 21.64 -20.11
CA ILE A 231 -10.89 21.51 -18.85
C ILE A 231 -10.16 20.42 -18.07
N HIS A 232 -9.68 20.74 -16.88
CA HIS A 232 -8.81 19.84 -16.13
C HIS A 232 -9.61 18.76 -15.40
N LEU A 233 -10.78 19.15 -14.87
CA LEU A 233 -11.68 18.27 -14.14
C LEU A 233 -13.14 18.56 -14.53
N LEU A 234 -13.90 17.51 -14.82
CA LEU A 234 -15.36 17.56 -14.93
C LEU A 234 -15.92 16.63 -13.86
N LYS A 235 -16.78 17.12 -12.97
CA LYS A 235 -17.53 16.32 -11.99
C LYS A 235 -18.97 16.19 -12.47
N ILE A 236 -19.52 14.98 -12.46
CA ILE A 236 -20.94 14.73 -12.73
C ILE A 236 -21.50 13.86 -11.61
N ASP A 237 -22.51 14.39 -10.94
CA ASP A 237 -23.21 13.76 -9.83
C ASP A 237 -24.70 14.11 -10.00
N VAL A 238 -25.48 13.14 -10.48
CA VAL A 238 -26.93 13.26 -10.68
C VAL A 238 -27.63 11.95 -10.30
N ASP A 239 -28.81 12.06 -9.70
CA ASP A 239 -29.47 10.94 -9.00
C ASP A 239 -30.25 9.97 -9.92
N ASP A 240 -30.28 10.18 -11.23
CA ASP A 240 -31.08 9.35 -12.14
C ASP A 240 -30.57 9.31 -13.59
N ARG A 241 -30.99 8.25 -14.31
CA ARG A 241 -30.56 7.99 -15.68
C ARG A 241 -30.97 9.08 -16.68
N GLN A 242 -32.18 9.64 -16.55
CA GLN A 242 -32.66 10.68 -17.47
C GLN A 242 -31.83 11.96 -17.30
N SER A 243 -31.48 12.28 -16.05
CA SER A 243 -30.57 13.38 -15.73
C SER A 243 -29.18 13.14 -16.32
N TYR A 244 -28.63 11.93 -16.22
CA TYR A 244 -27.38 11.57 -16.90
C TYR A 244 -27.44 11.74 -18.42
N GLU A 245 -28.50 11.25 -19.07
CA GLU A 245 -28.70 11.38 -20.52
C GLU A 245 -28.77 12.85 -20.95
N ALA A 246 -29.45 13.70 -20.18
CA ALA A 246 -29.53 15.14 -20.45
C ALA A 246 -28.18 15.84 -20.27
N VAL A 247 -27.48 15.58 -19.16
CA VAL A 247 -26.14 16.14 -18.89
C VAL A 247 -25.18 15.72 -19.99
N PHE A 248 -25.17 14.44 -20.36
CA PHE A 248 -24.26 13.90 -21.37
C PHE A 248 -24.50 14.51 -22.74
N ALA A 249 -25.75 14.72 -23.13
CA ALA A 249 -26.06 15.45 -24.36
C ALA A 249 -25.49 16.88 -24.35
N GLY A 250 -25.54 17.57 -23.20
CA GLY A 250 -24.97 18.91 -23.03
C GLY A 250 -23.44 18.94 -23.02
N VAL A 251 -22.78 17.99 -22.34
CA VAL A 251 -21.32 17.97 -22.18
C VAL A 251 -20.56 17.24 -23.27
N ALA A 252 -21.21 16.37 -24.06
CA ALA A 252 -20.56 15.59 -25.12
C ALA A 252 -19.65 16.44 -26.05
N PRO A 253 -20.07 17.64 -26.50
CA PRO A 253 -19.21 18.46 -27.36
C PRO A 253 -17.93 18.97 -26.69
N VAL A 254 -17.85 19.00 -25.36
CA VAL A 254 -16.67 19.48 -24.62
C VAL A 254 -15.83 18.35 -24.03
N LEU A 255 -16.30 17.10 -24.07
CA LEU A 255 -15.57 15.96 -23.49
C LEU A 255 -14.14 15.86 -24.02
N HIS A 256 -13.90 16.12 -25.31
CA HIS A 256 -12.57 16.11 -25.93
C HIS A 256 -11.56 17.10 -25.31
N LYS A 257 -12.04 18.07 -24.53
CA LYS A 257 -11.24 19.07 -23.81
C LYS A 257 -10.97 18.69 -22.36
N VAL A 258 -11.63 17.65 -21.85
CA VAL A 258 -11.58 17.21 -20.44
C VAL A 258 -10.44 16.22 -20.23
N ASP A 259 -9.57 16.46 -19.25
CA ASP A 259 -8.51 15.52 -18.87
C ASP A 259 -9.00 14.41 -17.94
N ILE A 260 -9.67 14.78 -16.86
CA ILE A 260 -10.24 13.86 -15.88
C ILE A 260 -11.72 14.17 -15.74
N LEU A 261 -12.53 13.12 -15.80
CA LEU A 261 -13.94 13.15 -15.45
C LEU A 261 -14.12 12.32 -14.16
N GLN A 262 -14.76 12.88 -13.16
CA GLN A 262 -15.21 12.17 -11.97
C GLN A 262 -16.72 12.00 -12.06
N ILE A 263 -17.21 10.78 -11.82
CA ILE A 263 -18.63 10.46 -11.87
C ILE A 263 -19.03 9.55 -10.72
N GLU A 264 -20.18 9.83 -10.13
CA GLU A 264 -20.86 8.91 -9.22
C GLU A 264 -21.80 7.99 -9.99
N MET A 265 -21.76 6.69 -9.73
CA MET A 265 -22.62 5.70 -10.37
C MET A 265 -23.14 4.73 -9.33
N ILE A 266 -24.39 4.91 -8.93
CA ILE A 266 -25.07 4.09 -7.92
C ILE A 266 -26.03 3.12 -8.62
N ASP A 267 -25.88 1.80 -8.41
CA ASP A 267 -26.71 0.78 -9.07
C ASP A 267 -28.20 0.96 -8.74
N GLU A 268 -28.52 1.36 -7.50
CA GLU A 268 -29.90 1.63 -7.08
C GLU A 268 -30.58 2.78 -7.84
N GLU A 269 -29.80 3.73 -8.36
CA GLU A 269 -30.30 4.94 -9.03
C GLU A 269 -30.41 4.75 -10.55
N ILE A 270 -29.37 4.20 -11.17
CA ILE A 270 -29.26 4.12 -12.63
C ILE A 270 -29.28 2.70 -13.17
N GLY A 271 -29.17 1.69 -12.30
CA GLY A 271 -29.06 0.28 -12.64
C GLY A 271 -27.75 -0.08 -13.35
N ARG A 272 -27.37 -1.36 -13.30
CA ARG A 272 -26.19 -1.88 -14.01
C ARG A 272 -26.15 -1.55 -15.50
N HIS A 273 -27.31 -1.53 -16.15
CA HIS A 273 -27.41 -1.13 -17.55
C HIS A 273 -27.09 0.36 -17.75
N GLY A 274 -27.49 1.24 -16.82
CA GLY A 274 -27.10 2.64 -16.81
C GLY A 274 -25.59 2.79 -16.60
N MET A 275 -25.02 2.13 -15.60
CA MET A 275 -23.57 2.14 -15.35
C MET A 275 -22.78 1.68 -16.58
N THR A 276 -23.18 0.57 -17.20
CA THR A 276 -22.53 0.05 -18.42
C THR A 276 -22.64 1.03 -19.59
N TRP A 277 -23.80 1.68 -19.76
CA TRP A 277 -23.98 2.70 -20.79
C TRP A 277 -23.09 3.93 -20.56
N ILE A 278 -22.95 4.38 -19.31
CA ILE A 278 -22.02 5.47 -18.94
C ILE A 278 -20.58 5.08 -19.28
N MET A 279 -20.16 3.88 -18.89
CA MET A 279 -18.83 3.35 -19.20
C MET A 279 -18.57 3.32 -20.71
N ASP A 280 -19.49 2.74 -21.49
CA ASP A 280 -19.39 2.64 -22.94
C ASP A 280 -19.27 4.03 -23.58
N THR A 281 -20.02 4.99 -23.06
CA THR A 281 -19.98 6.39 -23.50
C THR A 281 -18.60 6.99 -23.31
N PHE A 282 -17.99 6.90 -22.12
CA PHE A 282 -16.69 7.53 -21.90
C PHE A 282 -15.53 6.77 -22.53
N LEU A 283 -15.60 5.44 -22.60
CA LEU A 283 -14.65 4.64 -23.37
C LEU A 283 -14.65 5.04 -24.85
N SER A 284 -15.82 5.35 -25.44
CA SER A 284 -15.89 5.83 -26.82
C SER A 284 -15.35 7.25 -27.02
N HIS A 285 -15.12 8.01 -25.94
CA HIS A 285 -14.57 9.36 -25.94
C HIS A 285 -13.10 9.42 -25.50
N ASP A 286 -12.39 8.30 -25.64
CA ASP A 286 -10.94 8.18 -25.40
C ASP A 286 -10.53 8.33 -23.92
N PHE A 287 -11.38 7.84 -23.01
CA PHE A 287 -11.06 7.75 -21.58
C PHE A 287 -10.67 6.33 -21.15
N LEU A 288 -9.90 6.24 -20.07
CA LEU A 288 -9.68 5.03 -19.28
C LEU A 288 -10.42 5.13 -17.95
N MET A 289 -10.98 4.02 -17.50
CA MET A 289 -11.77 3.97 -16.28
C MET A 289 -10.94 3.50 -15.08
N PHE A 290 -11.17 4.14 -13.95
CA PHE A 290 -10.60 3.83 -12.66
C PHE A 290 -11.72 3.83 -11.61
N GLY A 291 -11.66 2.88 -10.68
CA GLY A 291 -12.48 2.94 -9.46
C GLY A 291 -11.82 3.85 -8.43
N LEU A 292 -12.62 4.57 -7.67
CA LEU A 292 -12.20 5.37 -6.52
C LEU A 292 -12.70 4.65 -5.26
N GLU A 293 -11.79 4.05 -4.51
CA GLU A 293 -12.10 3.25 -3.32
C GLU A 293 -11.54 3.93 -2.08
N ASP A 294 -12.31 3.99 -0.99
CA ASP A 294 -11.77 4.32 0.34
C ASP A 294 -11.28 3.03 1.02
N VAL A 295 -10.00 2.99 1.38
CA VAL A 295 -9.23 1.82 1.82
C VAL A 295 -9.31 1.67 3.34
N ASP A 296 -9.61 2.73 4.10
CA ASP A 296 -9.63 2.72 5.56
C ASP A 296 -11.03 3.06 6.10
N THR A 297 -11.94 2.09 6.04
CA THR A 297 -13.22 2.14 6.78
C THR A 297 -13.01 1.69 8.22
N PHE A 298 -13.25 2.63 9.14
CA PHE A 298 -13.21 2.43 10.59
C PHE A 298 -14.16 1.29 11.02
N PRO A 299 -13.86 0.49 12.06
CA PRO A 299 -14.82 -0.49 12.56
C PRO A 299 -16.09 0.20 13.09
N GLY A 300 -17.12 0.25 12.25
CA GLY A 300 -18.45 0.77 12.59
C GLY A 300 -18.93 2.02 11.83
N PHE A 301 -18.09 2.65 11.00
CA PHE A 301 -18.56 3.69 10.06
C PHE A 301 -18.66 3.08 8.65
N GLN A 302 -19.90 2.85 8.23
CA GLN A 302 -20.27 2.42 6.88
C GLN A 302 -20.17 3.67 5.98
N HIS A 303 -19.35 3.62 4.92
CA HIS A 303 -19.25 4.71 3.97
C HIS A 303 -20.02 4.37 2.68
N ASP A 304 -20.81 5.32 2.17
CA ASP A 304 -21.71 5.14 1.01
C ASP A 304 -20.96 4.88 -0.32
N SER A 305 -19.65 5.17 -0.37
CA SER A 305 -18.81 4.93 -1.55
C SER A 305 -18.62 3.45 -1.92
N LEU A 306 -18.83 2.52 -0.97
CA LEU A 306 -18.91 1.08 -1.23
C LEU A 306 -20.39 0.67 -1.34
N GLY A 307 -20.79 0.23 -2.54
CA GLY A 307 -22.17 -0.18 -2.80
C GLY A 307 -22.65 -1.29 -1.86
N ARG A 308 -23.98 -1.35 -1.62
CA ARG A 308 -24.60 -2.26 -0.63
C ARG A 308 -24.21 -3.73 -0.81
N GLY A 309 -23.94 -4.17 -2.04
CA GLY A 309 -23.54 -5.54 -2.35
C GLY A 309 -22.23 -5.99 -1.70
N CYS A 310 -21.33 -5.07 -1.34
CA CYS A 310 -20.11 -5.37 -0.59
C CYS A 310 -20.31 -5.26 0.94
N GLN A 311 -21.39 -4.63 1.40
CA GLN A 311 -21.70 -4.41 2.83
C GLN A 311 -22.18 -5.70 3.53
N ASP A 312 -22.68 -6.69 2.76
CA ASP A 312 -23.19 -7.98 3.25
C ASP A 312 -22.15 -9.13 3.21
N GLY A 313 -20.91 -8.87 2.74
CA GLY A 313 -19.84 -9.86 2.63
C GLY A 313 -18.79 -9.77 3.75
N ASP A 314 -18.03 -10.86 3.98
CA ASP A 314 -16.90 -10.97 4.93
C ASP A 314 -15.73 -10.01 4.61
N MET A 315 -15.96 -8.70 4.64
CA MET A 315 -14.86 -7.73 4.70
C MET A 315 -14.32 -7.72 6.13
N PRO A 316 -13.02 -7.98 6.36
CA PRO A 316 -12.45 -8.06 7.70
C PRO A 316 -12.71 -6.78 8.51
N SER A 317 -13.29 -6.90 9.70
CA SER A 317 -13.66 -5.78 10.58
C SER A 317 -12.47 -5.07 11.26
N THR A 318 -11.24 -5.44 10.93
CA THR A 318 -10.01 -4.94 11.56
C THR A 318 -9.04 -4.43 10.50
N MET A 319 -9.28 -3.22 10.00
CA MET A 319 -8.46 -2.61 8.94
C MET A 319 -7.50 -1.51 9.43
N HIS A 320 -7.40 -1.26 10.74
CA HIS A 320 -6.41 -0.34 11.29
C HIS A 320 -5.32 -1.06 12.10
N SER A 321 -4.07 -0.65 11.91
CA SER A 321 -2.94 -1.08 12.74
C SER A 321 -2.95 -0.45 14.15
N GLU A 322 -3.72 0.62 14.34
CA GLU A 322 -3.89 1.30 15.63
C GLU A 322 -5.39 1.41 15.99
N PRO A 323 -5.76 1.27 17.27
CA PRO A 323 -7.11 1.54 17.73
C PRO A 323 -7.39 3.05 17.66
N VAL A 324 -8.29 3.46 16.77
CA VAL A 324 -8.73 4.86 16.66
C VAL A 324 -9.76 5.13 17.76
N ILE A 325 -9.39 6.00 18.70
CA ILE A 325 -10.27 6.44 19.80
C ILE A 325 -11.05 7.66 19.29
N ASP A 326 -12.38 7.64 19.44
CA ASP A 326 -13.32 8.74 19.11
C ASP A 326 -13.62 9.05 17.63
N GLY A 327 -13.14 8.26 16.66
CA GLY A 327 -13.56 8.36 15.25
C GLY A 327 -13.01 9.59 14.49
N GLU A 328 -12.19 10.42 15.11
CA GLU A 328 -11.56 11.60 14.49
C GLU A 328 -10.05 11.35 14.30
N VAL A 329 -9.61 11.06 13.07
CA VAL A 329 -8.18 11.06 12.72
C VAL A 329 -7.86 12.30 11.89
N GLU A 330 -6.96 13.14 12.39
CA GLU A 330 -6.37 14.25 11.64
C GLU A 330 -5.64 13.70 10.40
N TYR A 331 -6.13 13.96 9.18
CA TYR A 331 -5.54 13.44 7.94
C TYR A 331 -5.55 14.45 6.79
N GLU A 332 -4.55 14.38 5.91
CA GLU A 332 -4.38 15.23 4.74
C GLU A 332 -4.14 14.39 3.48
N TYR A 333 -5.00 14.54 2.47
CA TYR A 333 -4.92 13.83 1.19
C TYR A 333 -3.56 14.06 0.52
N GLY A 334 -2.91 12.97 0.12
CA GLY A 334 -1.64 13.01 -0.60
C GLY A 334 -0.39 13.23 0.27
N MET A 335 -0.52 13.72 1.51
CA MET A 335 0.60 13.95 2.44
C MET A 335 0.85 12.75 3.38
N ASN A 336 -0.20 12.05 3.80
CA ASN A 336 -0.12 10.97 4.80
C ASN A 336 -0.21 9.55 4.19
N GLY A 337 0.24 9.37 2.94
CA GLY A 337 0.18 8.09 2.21
C GLY A 337 -1.20 7.76 1.62
N PRO A 338 -1.35 6.70 0.81
CA PRO A 338 -2.59 6.32 0.08
C PRO A 338 -3.74 5.77 0.96
N GLY A 339 -3.76 6.08 2.26
CA GLY A 339 -4.54 5.34 3.27
C GLY A 339 -6.06 5.45 3.18
N LYS A 340 -6.62 6.55 2.65
CA LYS A 340 -8.08 6.63 2.42
C LYS A 340 -8.43 6.35 0.98
N LEU A 341 -8.29 7.28 0.04
CA LEU A 341 -8.72 7.00 -1.34
C LEU A 341 -7.63 6.35 -2.23
N ARG A 342 -7.92 5.18 -2.81
CA ARG A 342 -7.15 4.47 -3.83
C ARG A 342 -7.82 4.59 -5.20
N MET A 343 -7.04 4.95 -6.22
CA MET A 343 -7.41 4.71 -7.62
C MET A 343 -6.92 3.33 -8.04
N PHE A 344 -7.77 2.54 -8.69
CA PHE A 344 -7.34 1.30 -9.33
C PHE A 344 -7.92 1.19 -10.76
N PRO A 345 -7.15 0.67 -11.73
CA PRO A 345 -7.62 0.57 -13.10
C PRO A 345 -8.74 -0.48 -13.22
N ILE A 346 -9.81 -0.12 -13.94
CA ILE A 346 -10.90 -1.02 -14.30
C ILE A 346 -10.75 -1.42 -15.77
N CYS A 347 -10.51 -2.71 -15.99
CA CYS A 347 -10.20 -3.27 -17.30
C CYS A 347 -11.40 -4.02 -17.86
N ARG A 348 -11.72 -3.76 -19.13
CA ARG A 348 -12.72 -4.52 -19.86
C ARG A 348 -12.04 -5.55 -20.76
N CYS A 349 -12.29 -6.83 -20.50
CA CYS A 349 -11.74 -7.96 -21.26
C CYS A 349 -12.91 -8.81 -21.78
N GLU A 350 -13.11 -8.90 -23.09
CA GLU A 350 -14.10 -9.82 -23.71
C GLU A 350 -15.53 -9.73 -23.13
N GLY A 351 -15.95 -8.53 -22.72
CA GLY A 351 -17.27 -8.29 -22.10
C GLY A 351 -17.30 -8.45 -20.58
N LEU A 352 -16.22 -8.88 -19.95
CA LEU A 352 -16.01 -8.89 -18.50
C LEU A 352 -15.39 -7.57 -18.04
N VAL A 353 -15.83 -7.06 -16.90
CA VAL A 353 -15.27 -5.87 -16.23
C VAL A 353 -14.52 -6.35 -14.99
N LEU A 354 -13.21 -6.08 -14.95
CA LEU A 354 -12.30 -6.52 -13.90
C LEU A 354 -11.66 -5.32 -13.21
N GLY A 355 -11.49 -5.38 -11.89
CA GLY A 355 -10.79 -4.38 -11.07
C GLY A 355 -9.95 -5.06 -9.98
N ARG A 356 -8.92 -4.38 -9.46
CA ARG A 356 -8.08 -4.89 -8.35
C ARG A 356 -8.07 -3.93 -7.14
N GLY A 357 -9.26 -3.64 -6.59
CA GLY A 357 -9.47 -2.98 -5.29
C GLY A 357 -9.82 -3.97 -4.17
N ARG A 358 -9.98 -3.52 -2.92
CA ARG A 358 -10.46 -4.41 -1.82
C ARG A 358 -11.91 -4.89 -2.07
N GLY A 359 -12.73 -4.11 -2.78
CA GLY A 359 -14.05 -4.52 -3.32
C GLY A 359 -14.04 -5.33 -4.64
N SER A 360 -12.92 -5.95 -5.02
CA SER A 360 -12.61 -6.42 -6.40
C SER A 360 -13.43 -7.57 -7.00
N LYS A 361 -14.36 -8.20 -6.28
CA LYS A 361 -15.16 -9.30 -6.87
C LYS A 361 -16.19 -8.79 -7.89
N ASP A 362 -16.68 -7.57 -7.72
CA ASP A 362 -17.58 -6.89 -8.67
C ASP A 362 -17.40 -5.37 -8.57
N PRO A 363 -16.46 -4.77 -9.34
CA PRO A 363 -16.09 -3.37 -9.20
C PRO A 363 -17.24 -2.40 -9.50
N LEU A 364 -18.28 -2.83 -10.23
CA LEU A 364 -19.47 -2.02 -10.50
C LEU A 364 -20.50 -2.13 -9.37
N ALA A 365 -20.58 -3.26 -8.68
CA ALA A 365 -21.46 -3.40 -7.52
C ALA A 365 -20.86 -2.80 -6.24
N CYS A 366 -19.53 -2.73 -6.17
CA CYS A 366 -18.82 -2.38 -4.94
C CYS A 366 -18.21 -0.98 -4.93
N ASN A 367 -18.36 -0.19 -6.00
CA ASN A 367 -17.93 1.22 -6.01
C ASN A 367 -19.07 2.10 -6.50
N ALA A 368 -19.28 3.23 -5.81
CA ALA A 368 -20.15 4.30 -6.29
C ALA A 368 -19.34 5.38 -7.03
N GLN A 369 -18.05 5.55 -6.73
CA GLN A 369 -17.27 6.68 -7.22
C GLN A 369 -16.24 6.23 -8.27
N PHE A 370 -16.21 6.90 -9.42
CA PHE A 370 -15.36 6.52 -10.55
C PHE A 370 -14.64 7.73 -11.15
N ALA A 371 -13.45 7.47 -11.70
CA ALA A 371 -12.68 8.44 -12.47
C ALA A 371 -12.40 7.91 -13.88
N PHE A 372 -12.59 8.78 -14.86
CA PHE A 372 -12.32 8.56 -16.27
C PHE A 372 -11.19 9.50 -16.69
N VAL A 373 -10.04 8.96 -17.08
CA VAL A 373 -8.83 9.74 -17.39
C VAL A 373 -8.52 9.64 -18.88
N ARG A 374 -8.39 10.77 -19.57
CA ARG A 374 -8.22 10.84 -21.03
C ARG A 374 -6.86 10.28 -21.47
N ARG A 375 -6.85 9.38 -22.47
CA ARG A 375 -5.63 8.68 -22.93
C ARG A 375 -4.51 9.62 -23.40
N GLY A 376 -4.87 10.73 -24.06
CA GLY A 376 -3.91 11.73 -24.54
C GLY A 376 -3.49 12.79 -23.51
N SER A 377 -3.96 12.74 -22.26
CA SER A 377 -3.72 13.80 -21.28
C SER A 377 -2.44 13.61 -20.47
N ALA A 378 -1.85 14.71 -20.00
CA ALA A 378 -0.77 14.65 -19.02
C ALA A 378 -1.22 14.01 -17.68
N ALA A 379 -2.52 14.14 -17.37
CA ALA A 379 -3.13 13.51 -16.21
C ALA A 379 -2.97 12.00 -16.24
N LEU A 380 -3.17 11.36 -17.40
CA LEU A 380 -3.02 9.91 -17.51
C LEU A 380 -1.59 9.47 -17.16
N ALA A 381 -0.57 10.15 -17.65
CA ALA A 381 0.82 9.80 -17.34
C ALA A 381 1.10 9.89 -15.83
N ALA A 382 0.50 10.86 -15.14
CA ALA A 382 0.62 10.99 -13.70
C ALA A 382 -0.14 9.89 -12.94
N VAL A 383 -1.37 9.56 -13.38
CA VAL A 383 -2.18 8.48 -12.82
C VAL A 383 -1.53 7.11 -13.07
N GLN A 384 -1.06 6.82 -14.29
CA GLN A 384 -0.39 5.58 -14.67
C GLN A 384 0.88 5.33 -13.90
N ARG A 385 1.70 6.37 -13.70
CA ARG A 385 2.92 6.25 -12.92
C ARG A 385 2.63 5.84 -11.47
N ARG A 386 1.51 6.30 -10.92
CA ARG A 386 1.16 6.07 -9.52
C ARG A 386 0.30 4.82 -9.30
N TYR A 387 -0.57 4.48 -10.24
CA TYR A 387 -1.63 3.46 -10.08
C TYR A 387 -1.70 2.44 -11.21
N GLY A 388 -0.87 2.57 -12.23
CA GLY A 388 -0.90 1.74 -13.44
C GLY A 388 -2.08 2.05 -14.37
N SER A 389 -2.25 1.24 -15.41
CA SER A 389 -3.43 1.25 -16.28
C SER A 389 -3.66 -0.11 -16.92
N CYS A 390 -4.83 -0.30 -17.53
CA CYS A 390 -5.11 -1.47 -18.35
C CYS A 390 -4.24 -1.53 -19.61
N GLU A 391 -3.83 -0.38 -20.14
CA GLU A 391 -2.92 -0.31 -21.29
C GLU A 391 -1.50 -0.66 -20.89
N ALA A 392 -1.04 -0.22 -19.71
CA ALA A 392 0.22 -0.71 -19.13
C ALA A 392 0.16 -2.21 -18.77
N ARG A 393 -1.01 -2.85 -18.83
CA ARG A 393 -1.11 -4.31 -18.79
C ARG A 393 -1.14 -4.92 -20.20
N GLN A 394 -1.85 -4.30 -21.14
CA GLN A 394 -1.93 -4.75 -22.54
C GLN A 394 -0.64 -4.55 -23.34
N LEU A 395 0.00 -3.37 -23.28
CA LEU A 395 1.29 -3.09 -23.91
C LEU A 395 2.38 -4.02 -23.37
N PHE A 396 2.28 -4.41 -22.09
CA PHE A 396 3.16 -5.41 -21.51
C PHE A 396 2.78 -6.82 -21.96
N SER A 397 1.49 -7.17 -22.08
CA SER A 397 1.10 -8.44 -22.73
C SER A 397 1.57 -8.53 -24.18
N GLU A 398 1.59 -7.42 -24.93
CA GLU A 398 2.10 -7.34 -26.30
C GLU A 398 3.62 -7.38 -26.35
N ALA A 399 4.30 -6.68 -25.43
CA ALA A 399 5.76 -6.74 -25.29
C ALA A 399 6.21 -8.15 -24.87
N SER A 400 5.52 -8.76 -23.91
CA SER A 400 5.68 -10.16 -23.50
C SER A 400 5.36 -11.11 -24.66
N GLN A 401 4.30 -10.91 -25.44
CA GLN A 401 3.99 -11.71 -26.64
C GLN A 401 5.02 -11.54 -27.76
N ARG A 402 5.50 -10.33 -28.01
CA ARG A 402 6.54 -10.07 -29.02
C ARG A 402 7.89 -10.64 -28.57
N TRP A 403 8.15 -10.60 -27.28
CA TRP A 403 9.26 -11.29 -26.65
C TRP A 403 9.10 -12.81 -26.71
N TRP A 404 7.88 -13.34 -26.54
CA TRP A 404 7.54 -14.75 -26.72
C TRP A 404 7.81 -15.22 -28.14
N GLN A 405 7.45 -14.42 -29.13
CA GLN A 405 7.76 -14.71 -30.53
C GLN A 405 9.28 -14.75 -30.77
N LEU A 406 10.04 -13.87 -30.12
CA LEU A 406 11.51 -13.86 -30.21
C LEU A 406 12.15 -15.07 -29.50
N LEU A 407 11.64 -15.49 -28.35
CA LEU A 407 12.10 -16.68 -27.62
C LEU A 407 11.69 -17.99 -28.29
N ALA A 408 10.47 -18.06 -28.84
CA ALA A 408 10.01 -19.18 -29.65
C ALA A 408 10.86 -19.33 -30.92
N HIS A 409 11.25 -18.22 -31.54
CA HIS A 409 12.20 -18.25 -32.66
C HIS A 409 13.60 -18.71 -32.24
N ARG A 410 14.13 -18.19 -31.12
CA ARG A 410 15.46 -18.58 -30.62
C ARG A 410 15.52 -20.03 -30.17
N SER A 411 14.49 -20.52 -29.48
CA SER A 411 14.37 -21.92 -29.09
C SER A 411 14.21 -22.80 -30.34
N ALA A 412 13.40 -22.44 -31.32
CA ALA A 412 13.32 -23.20 -32.58
C ALA A 412 14.67 -23.29 -33.33
N GLU A 413 15.51 -22.25 -33.26
CA GLU A 413 16.84 -22.24 -33.88
C GLU A 413 17.92 -22.98 -33.07
N SER A 414 17.77 -23.09 -31.75
CA SER A 414 18.72 -23.77 -30.84
C SER A 414 18.32 -25.19 -30.44
N PHE A 415 17.04 -25.56 -30.61
CA PHE A 415 16.49 -26.91 -30.41
C PHE A 415 16.42 -27.72 -31.70
N ALA A 416 17.32 -27.48 -32.67
CA ALA A 416 17.64 -28.56 -33.59
C ALA A 416 18.14 -29.74 -32.73
N PRO A 417 17.45 -30.90 -32.72
CA PRO A 417 17.83 -32.01 -31.86
C PRO A 417 19.23 -32.44 -32.28
N SER A 418 20.22 -32.00 -31.51
CA SER A 418 21.53 -32.63 -31.51
C SER A 418 21.23 -34.09 -31.16
N GLY A 419 21.56 -34.98 -32.10
CA GLY A 419 21.13 -36.38 -32.09
C GLY A 419 21.36 -37.07 -30.76
N PRO A 420 20.72 -38.24 -30.53
CA PRO A 420 20.64 -38.90 -29.23
C PRO A 420 21.99 -38.88 -28.51
N ARG A 421 22.12 -37.94 -27.56
CA ARG A 421 23.29 -37.83 -26.70
C ARG A 421 23.37 -39.15 -25.95
N ALA A 422 24.51 -39.83 -26.11
CA ALA A 422 24.80 -41.10 -25.49
C ALA A 422 24.36 -41.06 -24.02
N SER A 423 23.28 -41.79 -23.75
CA SER A 423 22.71 -41.95 -22.43
C SER A 423 23.70 -42.73 -21.56
N GLY A 424 24.06 -42.12 -20.42
CA GLY A 424 24.58 -42.83 -19.26
C GLY A 424 26.10 -42.77 -19.13
N ALA A 425 26.59 -41.95 -18.21
CA ALA A 425 27.36 -42.45 -17.05
C ALA A 425 28.04 -41.36 -16.20
N GLU A 426 28.24 -40.12 -16.69
CA GLU A 426 29.21 -39.20 -16.02
C GLU A 426 28.66 -37.88 -15.43
N SER A 427 27.40 -37.49 -15.66
CA SER A 427 26.91 -36.19 -15.12
C SER A 427 26.49 -36.22 -13.64
N ASP A 428 26.29 -37.39 -13.04
CA ASP A 428 25.85 -37.52 -11.63
C ASP A 428 27.01 -37.36 -10.61
N GLU A 429 28.26 -37.22 -11.08
CA GLU A 429 29.42 -37.15 -10.17
C GLU A 429 29.64 -35.76 -9.57
N VAL A 430 29.13 -34.68 -10.17
CA VAL A 430 29.44 -33.30 -9.76
C VAL A 430 28.20 -32.59 -9.22
N THR A 431 28.31 -32.00 -8.02
CA THR A 431 27.24 -31.17 -7.45
C THR A 431 27.48 -29.69 -7.77
N HIS A 432 26.44 -29.02 -8.26
CA HIS A 432 26.52 -27.63 -8.72
C HIS A 432 25.93 -26.67 -7.69
N ILE A 433 26.70 -25.65 -7.29
CA ILE A 433 26.27 -24.61 -6.37
C ILE A 433 26.51 -23.25 -7.03
N ALA A 434 25.54 -22.35 -6.99
CA ALA A 434 25.63 -20.97 -7.46
C ALA A 434 25.45 -19.95 -6.32
N MET A 435 26.06 -18.77 -6.49
CA MET A 435 25.83 -17.62 -5.62
C MET A 435 26.24 -16.32 -6.33
N VAL A 436 25.67 -15.20 -5.88
CA VAL A 436 26.16 -13.85 -6.20
C VAL A 436 27.32 -13.55 -5.25
N ALA A 437 28.53 -13.92 -5.67
CA ALA A 437 29.65 -14.08 -4.76
C ALA A 437 30.32 -12.76 -4.36
N SER A 438 30.46 -11.82 -5.29
CA SER A 438 31.14 -10.55 -5.04
C SER A 438 30.79 -9.52 -6.12
N VAL A 439 29.91 -8.58 -5.77
CA VAL A 439 29.45 -7.50 -6.64
C VAL A 439 29.37 -6.21 -5.83
N GLY A 440 29.68 -5.08 -6.47
CA GLY A 440 29.65 -3.77 -5.84
C GLY A 440 30.95 -3.38 -5.13
N PHE A 441 30.89 -2.26 -4.41
CA PHE A 441 32.01 -1.71 -3.65
C PHE A 441 31.61 -1.53 -2.17
N PRO A 442 32.38 -2.07 -1.20
CA PRO A 442 33.63 -2.82 -1.39
C PRO A 442 33.38 -4.23 -1.96
N ALA A 443 34.41 -4.82 -2.58
CA ALA A 443 34.33 -6.21 -3.03
C ALA A 443 34.14 -7.17 -1.83
N PHE A 444 33.32 -8.22 -2.01
CA PHE A 444 32.85 -9.12 -0.95
C PHE A 444 33.35 -10.56 -1.08
N GLY A 445 34.37 -10.84 -1.91
CA GLY A 445 34.81 -12.20 -2.24
C GLY A 445 35.31 -12.98 -1.03
N ARG A 446 35.96 -12.31 -0.06
CA ARG A 446 36.36 -12.95 1.20
C ARG A 446 35.19 -13.38 2.07
N LYS A 447 34.05 -12.67 2.06
CA LYS A 447 32.86 -13.08 2.81
C LYS A 447 32.27 -14.36 2.21
N ALA A 448 32.21 -14.45 0.88
CA ALA A 448 31.73 -15.64 0.18
C ALA A 448 32.46 -16.94 0.57
N LEU A 449 33.71 -16.85 1.06
CA LEU A 449 34.45 -18.02 1.55
C LEU A 449 33.74 -18.77 2.67
N ALA A 450 32.90 -18.12 3.49
CA ALA A 450 32.14 -18.83 4.53
C ALA A 450 31.24 -19.93 3.92
N GLY A 451 30.49 -19.60 2.87
CA GLY A 451 29.67 -20.56 2.13
C GLY A 451 30.49 -21.54 1.29
N LEU A 452 31.52 -21.05 0.57
CA LEU A 452 32.34 -21.89 -0.30
C LEU A 452 33.17 -22.93 0.49
N ARG A 453 33.85 -22.50 1.55
CA ARG A 453 34.71 -23.36 2.36
C ARG A 453 33.90 -24.38 3.14
N SER A 454 32.75 -24.00 3.68
CA SER A 454 31.84 -24.94 4.36
C SER A 454 31.28 -26.00 3.40
N ALA A 455 30.83 -25.60 2.20
CA ALA A 455 30.38 -26.55 1.18
C ALA A 455 31.49 -27.56 0.81
N LEU A 456 32.71 -27.08 0.52
CA LEU A 456 33.85 -27.93 0.16
C LEU A 456 34.29 -28.85 1.32
N PHE A 457 34.19 -28.38 2.55
CA PHE A 457 34.55 -29.17 3.73
C PHE A 457 33.69 -30.43 3.82
N PHE A 458 32.36 -30.28 3.78
CA PHE A 458 31.41 -31.38 3.91
C PHE A 458 31.19 -32.20 2.64
N ALA A 459 31.56 -31.67 1.46
CA ALA A 459 31.35 -32.37 0.20
C ALA A 459 31.99 -33.77 0.16
N SER A 460 31.17 -34.79 -0.10
CA SER A 460 31.64 -36.15 -0.40
C SER A 460 32.02 -36.35 -1.87
N ARG A 461 31.61 -35.44 -2.75
CA ARG A 461 31.86 -35.45 -4.20
C ARG A 461 32.46 -34.13 -4.67
N PRO A 462 33.08 -34.09 -5.86
CA PRO A 462 33.53 -32.84 -6.44
C PRO A 462 32.39 -31.83 -6.61
N LEU A 463 32.66 -30.57 -6.28
CA LEU A 463 31.74 -29.45 -6.46
C LEU A 463 32.12 -28.61 -7.69
N ARG A 464 31.10 -28.10 -8.39
CA ARG A 464 31.22 -27.02 -9.37
C ARG A 464 30.56 -25.77 -8.78
N LEU A 465 31.36 -24.74 -8.53
CA LEU A 465 30.96 -23.49 -7.90
C LEU A 465 30.80 -22.41 -8.98
N HIS A 466 29.56 -21.98 -9.20
CA HIS A 466 29.15 -20.97 -10.19
C HIS A 466 29.05 -19.60 -9.51
N LEU A 467 30.02 -18.72 -9.77
CA LEU A 467 30.24 -17.49 -9.01
C LEU A 467 29.92 -16.28 -9.89
N VAL A 468 28.81 -15.61 -9.60
CA VAL A 468 28.49 -14.33 -10.25
C VAL A 468 29.29 -13.23 -9.58
N VAL A 469 30.04 -12.48 -10.38
CA VAL A 469 30.97 -11.45 -9.91
C VAL A 469 30.97 -10.23 -10.82
N ASP A 470 31.38 -9.08 -10.30
CA ASP A 470 31.84 -7.97 -11.14
C ASP A 470 33.38 -8.03 -11.31
N ARG A 471 33.95 -7.05 -12.02
CA ARG A 471 35.39 -7.02 -12.29
C ARG A 471 36.26 -6.93 -11.02
N LEU A 472 35.85 -6.14 -10.02
CA LEU A 472 36.61 -6.00 -8.76
C LEU A 472 36.41 -7.23 -7.88
N GLY A 473 35.18 -7.71 -7.82
CA GLY A 473 34.78 -8.88 -7.08
C GLY A 473 35.42 -10.16 -7.57
N GLU A 474 35.64 -10.31 -8.88
CA GLU A 474 36.37 -11.47 -9.42
C GLU A 474 37.80 -11.51 -8.91
N GLN A 475 38.51 -10.38 -8.93
CA GLN A 475 39.90 -10.35 -8.46
C GLN A 475 39.97 -10.70 -6.98
N ASP A 476 39.16 -10.03 -6.15
CA ASP A 476 39.11 -10.29 -4.71
C ASP A 476 38.74 -11.76 -4.41
N LEU A 477 37.76 -12.32 -5.14
CA LEU A 477 37.33 -13.71 -4.93
C LEU A 477 38.38 -14.72 -5.42
N ARG A 478 39.10 -14.44 -6.51
CA ARG A 478 40.23 -15.29 -6.94
C ARG A 478 41.33 -15.30 -5.89
N GLU A 479 41.71 -14.14 -5.38
CA GLU A 479 42.69 -14.02 -4.30
C GLU A 479 42.22 -14.75 -3.04
N ALA A 480 40.93 -14.65 -2.69
CA ALA A 480 40.32 -15.37 -1.58
C ALA A 480 40.31 -16.89 -1.79
N ILE A 481 39.98 -17.39 -2.99
CA ILE A 481 40.03 -18.83 -3.31
C ILE A 481 41.47 -19.36 -3.22
N GLU A 482 42.46 -18.54 -3.55
CA GLU A 482 43.88 -18.88 -3.41
C GLU A 482 44.34 -19.01 -1.94
N THR A 483 43.54 -18.57 -0.96
CA THR A 483 43.83 -18.82 0.46
C THR A 483 43.19 -20.12 1.00
N LEU A 484 42.28 -20.75 0.25
CA LEU A 484 41.67 -22.03 0.64
C LEU A 484 42.72 -23.11 0.80
N GLU A 485 42.53 -24.00 1.78
CA GLU A 485 43.38 -25.16 1.99
C GLU A 485 43.47 -26.00 0.71
N PRO A 486 44.65 -26.49 0.30
CA PRO A 486 44.82 -27.23 -0.95
C PRO A 486 43.89 -28.44 -1.08
N SER A 487 43.61 -29.13 0.04
CA SER A 487 42.69 -30.27 0.08
C SER A 487 41.24 -29.88 -0.18
N LEU A 488 40.78 -28.73 0.30
CA LEU A 488 39.43 -28.23 0.03
C LEU A 488 39.32 -27.71 -1.39
N ARG A 489 40.32 -26.95 -1.85
CA ARG A 489 40.35 -26.45 -3.23
C ARG A 489 40.32 -27.58 -4.26
N ALA A 490 41.01 -28.70 -3.99
CA ALA A 490 41.00 -29.87 -4.87
C ALA A 490 39.62 -30.54 -5.00
N LYS A 491 38.71 -30.34 -4.04
CA LYS A 491 37.31 -30.81 -4.14
C LYS A 491 36.43 -29.90 -4.99
N GLY A 492 36.89 -28.70 -5.35
CA GLY A 492 36.10 -27.69 -6.02
C GLY A 492 36.65 -27.31 -7.39
N SER A 493 35.74 -26.95 -8.30
CA SER A 493 36.07 -26.24 -9.53
C SER A 493 35.25 -24.96 -9.59
N PHE A 494 35.89 -23.84 -9.94
CA PHE A 494 35.32 -22.50 -9.79
C PHE A 494 35.07 -21.90 -11.18
N ARG A 495 33.81 -21.57 -11.49
CA ARG A 495 33.39 -20.94 -12.74
C ARG A 495 32.88 -19.54 -12.44
N PHE A 496 33.53 -18.53 -13.00
CA PHE A 496 33.15 -17.12 -12.83
C PHE A 496 32.24 -16.69 -13.97
N TYR A 497 31.19 -15.95 -13.63
CA TYR A 497 30.27 -15.30 -14.55
C TYR A 497 30.31 -13.80 -14.28
N ARG A 498 30.95 -13.06 -15.19
CA ARG A 498 31.03 -11.60 -15.04
C ARG A 498 29.68 -10.96 -15.35
N GLN A 499 29.31 -9.92 -14.62
CA GLN A 499 28.10 -9.15 -14.95
C GLN A 499 28.11 -8.67 -16.40
N GLU A 500 29.27 -8.29 -16.95
CA GLU A 500 29.39 -7.85 -18.34
C GLU A 500 29.16 -8.96 -19.36
N GLU A 501 29.34 -10.23 -18.98
CA GLU A 501 29.08 -11.41 -19.84
C GLU A 501 27.60 -11.83 -19.80
N LEU A 502 26.86 -11.37 -18.80
CA LEU A 502 25.45 -11.70 -18.58
C LEU A 502 24.48 -10.73 -19.29
N GLN A 503 24.91 -10.06 -20.37
CA GLN A 503 24.07 -9.08 -21.09
C GLN A 503 22.73 -9.64 -21.56
N THR A 504 22.71 -10.92 -21.95
CA THR A 504 21.45 -11.58 -22.36
C THR A 504 20.51 -11.73 -21.17
N ALA A 505 21.00 -12.23 -20.03
CA ALA A 505 20.22 -12.34 -18.81
C ALA A 505 19.71 -10.97 -18.33
N TRP A 506 20.58 -9.95 -18.34
CA TRP A 506 20.20 -8.59 -17.96
C TRP A 506 19.14 -7.97 -18.86
N ARG A 507 19.23 -8.20 -20.17
CA ARG A 507 18.20 -7.72 -21.10
C ARG A 507 16.83 -8.32 -20.79
N GLU A 508 16.80 -9.59 -20.40
CA GLU A 508 15.56 -10.27 -20.04
C GLU A 508 15.05 -9.77 -18.69
N ILE A 509 15.90 -9.69 -17.67
CA ILE A 509 15.53 -9.14 -16.35
C ILE A 509 14.98 -7.71 -16.47
N ASN A 510 15.63 -6.84 -17.25
CA ASN A 510 15.20 -5.46 -17.46
C ASN A 510 13.84 -5.35 -18.18
N ALA A 511 13.40 -6.40 -18.87
CA ALA A 511 12.09 -6.45 -19.50
C ALA A 511 10.99 -6.93 -18.53
N LEU A 512 11.36 -7.63 -17.46
CA LEU A 512 10.45 -8.33 -16.55
C LEU A 512 10.31 -7.65 -15.19
N VAL A 513 11.32 -6.88 -14.77
CA VAL A 513 11.39 -6.20 -13.48
C VAL A 513 11.24 -4.69 -13.69
N PRO A 514 10.39 -3.98 -12.91
CA PRO A 514 10.29 -2.53 -12.98
C PRO A 514 11.66 -1.85 -12.89
N PRO A 515 11.97 -0.85 -13.73
CA PRO A 515 13.26 -0.16 -13.70
C PRO A 515 13.61 0.42 -12.32
N ASP A 516 12.61 0.85 -11.56
CA ASP A 516 12.79 1.38 -10.21
C ASP A 516 13.28 0.31 -9.22
N CYS A 517 12.93 -0.97 -9.43
CA CYS A 517 13.43 -2.09 -8.64
C CYS A 517 14.84 -2.53 -9.01
N LEU A 518 15.32 -2.14 -10.19
CA LEU A 518 16.67 -2.37 -10.70
C LEU A 518 17.61 -1.18 -10.37
N GLN A 519 17.30 -0.40 -9.35
CA GLN A 519 18.17 0.69 -8.89
C GLN A 519 18.25 0.79 -7.37
N PHE A 520 17.50 -0.04 -6.62
CA PHE A 520 17.17 0.22 -5.22
C PHE A 520 17.88 -0.66 -4.18
N SER A 521 18.55 -1.74 -4.59
CA SER A 521 19.19 -2.68 -3.65
C SER A 521 20.56 -2.18 -3.21
N GLY A 522 20.69 -1.76 -1.95
CA GLY A 522 21.94 -1.22 -1.39
C GLY A 522 23.02 -2.26 -1.09
N HIS A 523 22.73 -3.56 -1.17
CA HIS A 523 23.66 -4.64 -0.78
C HIS A 523 24.25 -5.40 -1.99
N TYR A 524 23.41 -5.89 -2.90
CA TYR A 524 23.85 -6.61 -4.11
C TYR A 524 23.51 -5.87 -5.41
N GLY A 525 22.86 -4.71 -5.31
CA GLY A 525 22.28 -4.03 -6.48
C GLY A 525 21.31 -4.95 -7.21
N ASP A 526 21.30 -4.80 -8.52
CA ASP A 526 20.42 -5.55 -9.41
C ASP A 526 20.76 -7.03 -9.43
N ALA A 527 22.00 -7.40 -9.03
CA ALA A 527 22.54 -8.75 -9.13
C ALA A 527 21.72 -9.80 -8.39
N GLY A 528 20.99 -9.42 -7.34
CA GLY A 528 20.05 -10.31 -6.65
C GLY A 528 19.00 -10.90 -7.60
N TRP A 529 18.51 -10.11 -8.56
CA TRP A 529 17.52 -10.56 -9.55
C TRP A 529 18.01 -11.69 -10.46
N LEU A 530 19.33 -11.86 -10.65
CA LEU A 530 19.87 -12.97 -11.45
C LEU A 530 19.49 -14.34 -10.87
N ARG A 531 19.28 -14.42 -9.55
CA ARG A 531 18.84 -15.64 -8.87
C ARG A 531 17.45 -16.09 -9.28
N MET A 532 16.58 -15.18 -9.69
CA MET A 532 15.24 -15.52 -10.20
C MET A 532 15.31 -16.18 -11.58
N PHE A 533 16.45 -16.10 -12.27
CA PHE A 533 16.62 -16.59 -13.63
C PHE A 533 17.90 -17.42 -13.80
N PRO A 534 18.09 -18.48 -13.00
CA PRO A 534 19.36 -19.20 -12.98
C PRO A 534 19.66 -19.93 -14.30
N HIS A 535 18.61 -20.24 -15.08
CA HIS A 535 18.70 -20.83 -16.42
C HIS A 535 19.26 -19.86 -17.48
N LEU A 536 19.20 -18.54 -17.24
CA LEU A 536 19.82 -17.53 -18.09
C LEU A 536 21.28 -17.27 -17.71
N VAL A 537 21.62 -17.48 -16.43
CA VAL A 537 22.96 -17.27 -15.89
C VAL A 537 23.87 -18.44 -16.22
N ILE A 538 23.39 -19.67 -16.02
CA ILE A 538 24.17 -20.89 -16.25
C ILE A 538 23.88 -21.41 -17.66
N PRO A 539 24.84 -21.31 -18.60
CA PRO A 539 24.60 -21.69 -19.99
C PRO A 539 24.38 -23.19 -20.15
N GLU A 540 23.62 -23.58 -21.17
CA GLU A 540 23.30 -24.99 -21.45
C GLU A 540 24.54 -25.86 -21.69
N SER A 541 25.63 -25.25 -22.15
CA SER A 541 26.92 -25.91 -22.36
C SER A 541 27.50 -26.52 -21.08
N GLU A 542 27.10 -26.05 -19.90
CA GLU A 542 27.52 -26.59 -18.60
C GLU A 542 26.76 -27.88 -18.23
N ALA A 543 25.73 -28.26 -18.98
CA ALA A 543 24.95 -29.49 -18.80
C ALA A 543 24.40 -29.71 -17.37
N VAL A 544 24.16 -28.63 -16.63
CA VAL A 544 23.65 -28.67 -15.26
C VAL A 544 22.16 -29.00 -15.24
N ASP A 545 21.77 -30.03 -14.48
CA ASP A 545 20.36 -30.41 -14.26
C ASP A 545 19.81 -29.85 -12.94
N ALA A 546 20.50 -30.12 -11.83
CA ALA A 546 20.18 -29.59 -10.50
C ALA A 546 21.19 -28.50 -10.11
N LEU A 547 20.69 -27.37 -9.59
CA LEU A 547 21.53 -26.27 -9.12
C LEU A 547 21.08 -25.85 -7.72
N ILE A 548 21.98 -25.92 -6.74
CA ILE A 548 21.78 -25.31 -5.43
C ILE A 548 22.18 -23.84 -5.54
N TRP A 549 21.31 -22.91 -5.18
CA TRP A 549 21.64 -21.48 -5.12
C TRP A 549 21.58 -21.00 -3.68
N VAL A 550 22.65 -20.39 -3.19
CA VAL A 550 22.75 -19.89 -1.80
C VAL A 550 23.20 -18.44 -1.71
N ASP A 551 22.90 -17.80 -0.58
CA ASP A 551 23.43 -16.47 -0.28
C ASP A 551 24.93 -16.51 -0.01
N ALA A 552 25.62 -15.46 -0.45
CA ALA A 552 27.06 -15.37 -0.32
C ALA A 552 27.45 -14.69 0.99
N GLY A 553 28.06 -15.48 1.88
CA GLY A 553 28.77 -15.00 3.06
C GLY A 553 28.02 -15.13 4.38
N ASP A 554 26.72 -15.35 4.36
CA ASP A 554 25.85 -15.58 5.52
C ASP A 554 25.12 -16.93 5.48
N PHE A 555 25.29 -17.72 4.41
CA PHE A 555 24.88 -19.11 4.35
C PHE A 555 26.08 -20.06 4.57
N VAL A 556 25.93 -21.02 5.48
CA VAL A 556 26.98 -21.99 5.83
C VAL A 556 26.43 -23.42 5.83
N PHE A 557 27.11 -24.31 5.12
CA PHE A 557 26.80 -25.75 5.13
C PHE A 557 27.35 -26.43 6.39
N LEU A 558 26.57 -27.33 6.98
CA LEU A 558 26.94 -28.14 8.15
C LEU A 558 26.78 -29.65 7.87
N GLU A 559 26.45 -29.99 6.63
CA GLU A 559 26.31 -31.35 6.09
C GLU A 559 26.60 -31.33 4.59
N ASP A 560 26.76 -32.51 3.99
CA ASP A 560 27.14 -32.68 2.58
C ASP A 560 26.10 -32.09 1.60
N PRO A 561 26.46 -31.08 0.78
CA PRO A 561 25.55 -30.49 -0.23
C PRO A 561 24.99 -31.51 -1.24
N VAL A 562 25.64 -32.66 -1.42
CA VAL A 562 25.12 -33.76 -2.26
C VAL A 562 23.78 -34.28 -1.71
N GLU A 563 23.62 -34.33 -0.39
CA GLU A 563 22.34 -34.74 0.22
C GLU A 563 21.23 -33.73 -0.09
N LEU A 564 21.55 -32.44 -0.09
CA LEU A 564 20.59 -31.41 -0.49
C LEU A 564 20.19 -31.58 -1.95
N ALA A 565 21.15 -31.78 -2.84
CA ALA A 565 20.88 -31.95 -4.27
C ALA A 565 19.96 -33.14 -4.57
N ARG A 566 20.03 -34.23 -3.78
CA ARG A 566 19.14 -35.40 -3.91
C ARG A 566 17.66 -35.09 -3.67
N HIS A 567 17.32 -34.02 -2.94
CA HIS A 567 15.92 -33.62 -2.80
C HIS A 567 15.26 -33.29 -4.15
N ARG A 568 16.06 -33.01 -5.20
CA ARG A 568 15.57 -32.86 -6.57
C ARG A 568 14.84 -34.10 -7.10
N GLU A 569 15.17 -35.29 -6.61
CA GLU A 569 14.53 -36.55 -6.99
C GLU A 569 13.07 -36.61 -6.50
N ASN A 570 12.71 -35.82 -5.49
CA ASN A 570 11.36 -35.74 -4.92
C ASN A 570 10.47 -34.68 -5.58
N PHE A 571 10.99 -33.94 -6.56
CA PHE A 571 10.22 -32.92 -7.26
C PHE A 571 9.21 -33.57 -8.21
N ASP A 572 7.95 -33.22 -8.05
CA ASP A 572 6.86 -33.57 -8.97
C ASP A 572 7.14 -33.02 -10.37
N GLU A 573 6.45 -33.50 -11.41
CA GLU A 573 6.76 -33.15 -12.82
C GLU A 573 6.80 -31.62 -13.07
N ASP A 574 5.95 -30.88 -12.36
CA ASP A 574 5.79 -29.43 -12.52
C ASP A 574 6.69 -28.59 -11.59
N ASP A 575 7.37 -29.20 -10.61
CA ASP A 575 8.23 -28.46 -9.68
C ASP A 575 9.47 -27.90 -10.40
N PHE A 576 9.68 -26.59 -10.32
CA PHE A 576 10.84 -25.89 -10.86
C PHE A 576 11.92 -25.64 -9.80
N LEU A 577 11.49 -25.51 -8.55
CA LEU A 577 12.24 -24.91 -7.46
C LEU A 577 11.96 -25.66 -6.16
N GLY A 578 13.00 -25.94 -5.38
CA GLY A 578 12.87 -26.35 -3.99
C GLY A 578 13.19 -25.16 -3.08
N VAL A 579 12.31 -24.85 -2.15
CA VAL A 579 12.50 -23.82 -1.12
C VAL A 579 12.25 -24.42 0.25
N ALA A 580 13.01 -24.02 1.25
CA ALA A 580 12.76 -24.54 2.59
C ALA A 580 11.53 -23.92 3.23
N ASP A 581 11.19 -22.68 2.88
CA ASP A 581 10.14 -21.94 3.54
C ASP A 581 9.47 -20.95 2.57
N GLU A 582 8.13 -20.93 2.56
CA GLU A 582 7.36 -20.01 1.75
C GLU A 582 7.29 -18.60 2.36
N GLN A 583 7.44 -18.49 3.68
CA GLN A 583 7.34 -17.25 4.45
C GLN A 583 8.71 -16.57 4.65
N VAL A 584 9.80 -17.34 4.71
CA VAL A 584 11.17 -16.82 4.93
C VAL A 584 11.84 -16.39 3.65
N LEU A 585 11.24 -15.43 2.94
CA LEU A 585 11.77 -14.83 1.70
C LEU A 585 12.15 -15.83 0.58
N GLY A 586 11.99 -17.14 0.78
CA GLY A 586 12.60 -18.22 -0.01
C GLY A 586 14.07 -18.01 -0.42
N LEU A 587 14.80 -17.07 0.21
CA LEU A 587 16.05 -16.53 -0.34
C LEU A 587 17.34 -17.25 0.03
N PRO A 588 17.58 -17.70 1.28
CA PRO A 588 18.92 -18.18 1.62
C PRO A 588 19.32 -19.44 0.86
N LEU A 589 18.33 -20.20 0.39
CA LEU A 589 18.51 -21.48 -0.28
C LEU A 589 17.41 -21.73 -1.31
N GLN A 590 17.82 -22.03 -2.54
CA GLN A 590 16.95 -22.59 -3.57
C GLN A 590 17.60 -23.82 -4.20
N LEU A 591 16.80 -24.84 -4.48
CA LEU A 591 17.22 -25.99 -5.29
C LEU A 591 16.50 -25.96 -6.63
N PHE A 592 17.16 -25.54 -7.70
CA PHE A 592 16.54 -25.41 -9.01
C PHE A 592 16.68 -26.67 -9.85
N SER A 593 15.64 -26.96 -10.63
CA SER A 593 15.77 -27.81 -11.82
C SER A 593 16.04 -26.96 -13.05
N LEU A 594 17.31 -26.81 -13.43
CA LEU A 594 17.67 -26.04 -14.62
C LEU A 594 17.16 -26.67 -15.90
N ARG A 595 17.12 -27.99 -16.01
CA ARG A 595 16.53 -28.65 -17.19
C ARG A 595 15.06 -28.28 -17.37
N ARG A 596 14.26 -28.35 -16.30
CA ARG A 596 12.84 -27.98 -16.35
C ARG A 596 12.66 -26.50 -16.60
N LEU A 597 13.40 -25.66 -15.88
CA LEU A 597 13.41 -24.20 -16.10
C LEU A 597 13.79 -23.83 -17.53
N ARG A 598 14.68 -24.54 -18.21
CA ARG A 598 14.97 -24.27 -19.63
C ARG A 598 13.82 -24.69 -20.53
N SER A 599 13.26 -25.89 -20.32
CA SER A 599 12.12 -26.38 -21.11
C SER A 599 10.83 -25.57 -20.92
N HIS A 600 10.68 -24.92 -19.76
CA HIS A 600 9.51 -24.12 -19.39
C HIS A 600 9.90 -22.69 -19.03
N GLY A 601 11.03 -22.20 -19.56
CA GLY A 601 11.56 -20.88 -19.21
C GLY A 601 10.55 -19.78 -19.46
N GLY A 602 9.66 -20.04 -20.42
CA GLY A 602 8.57 -19.16 -20.69
C GLY A 602 7.57 -19.02 -19.55
N ARG A 603 6.95 -20.13 -19.16
CA ARG A 603 6.02 -20.19 -18.04
C ARG A 603 6.65 -19.68 -16.75
N TRP A 604 7.93 -19.97 -16.51
CA TRP A 604 8.65 -19.45 -15.34
C TRP A 604 8.77 -17.93 -15.36
N ALA A 605 9.16 -17.33 -16.49
CA ALA A 605 9.25 -15.88 -16.61
C ALA A 605 7.88 -15.19 -16.39
N GLU A 606 6.78 -15.77 -16.90
CA GLU A 606 5.43 -15.25 -16.64
C GLU A 606 5.09 -15.23 -15.15
N LEU A 607 5.36 -16.33 -14.46
CA LEU A 607 5.11 -16.47 -13.03
C LEU A 607 5.90 -15.44 -12.21
N VAL A 608 7.19 -15.28 -12.51
CA VAL A 608 8.06 -14.31 -11.83
C VAL A 608 7.61 -12.88 -12.12
N THR A 609 7.31 -12.55 -13.37
CA THR A 609 6.84 -11.21 -13.77
C THR A 609 5.52 -10.84 -13.10
N ASP A 610 4.56 -11.76 -13.06
CA ASP A 610 3.28 -11.54 -12.41
C ASP A 610 3.46 -11.36 -10.88
N ALA A 611 4.31 -12.17 -10.24
CA ALA A 611 4.67 -11.99 -8.83
C ALA A 611 5.31 -10.63 -8.55
N VAL A 612 6.28 -10.21 -9.38
CA VAL A 612 6.97 -8.92 -9.25
C VAL A 612 6.02 -7.75 -9.45
N HIS A 613 5.18 -7.77 -10.48
CA HIS A 613 4.24 -6.68 -10.74
C HIS A 613 3.15 -6.59 -9.68
N ARG A 614 2.65 -7.72 -9.18
CA ARG A 614 1.72 -7.72 -8.04
C ARG A 614 2.37 -7.10 -6.82
N GLY A 615 3.55 -7.58 -6.43
CA GLY A 615 4.25 -7.07 -5.26
C GLY A 615 4.57 -5.58 -5.37
N TYR A 616 5.00 -5.13 -6.54
CA TYR A 616 5.22 -3.71 -6.79
C TYR A 616 3.93 -2.89 -6.76
N ALA A 617 2.83 -3.39 -7.35
CA ALA A 617 1.55 -2.69 -7.33
C ALA A 617 0.93 -2.61 -5.92
N GLU A 618 1.22 -3.58 -5.05
CA GLU A 618 0.70 -3.63 -3.67
C GLU A 618 1.56 -2.85 -2.69
N SER A 619 2.88 -2.92 -2.79
CA SER A 619 3.80 -2.35 -1.80
C SER A 619 4.64 -1.17 -2.34
N GLY A 620 4.50 -0.80 -3.61
CA GLY A 620 5.25 0.30 -4.25
C GLY A 620 6.75 0.17 -4.07
N ASP A 621 7.43 1.29 -3.78
CA ASP A 621 8.87 1.35 -3.57
C ASP A 621 9.37 0.41 -2.46
N SER A 622 8.52 0.08 -1.48
CA SER A 622 8.93 -0.83 -0.39
C SER A 622 9.14 -2.28 -0.86
N PHE A 623 8.46 -2.71 -1.93
CA PHE A 623 8.73 -3.99 -2.60
C PHE A 623 10.17 -4.02 -3.13
N CYS A 624 10.57 -2.96 -3.83
CA CYS A 624 11.90 -2.88 -4.44
C CYS A 624 13.05 -2.86 -3.42
N ARG A 625 12.81 -2.46 -2.16
CA ARG A 625 13.86 -2.41 -1.11
C ARG A 625 14.37 -3.80 -0.73
N LEU A 626 13.48 -4.79 -0.71
CA LEU A 626 13.82 -6.19 -0.45
C LEU A 626 14.01 -7.00 -1.75
N GLY A 627 13.69 -6.39 -2.89
CA GLY A 627 14.08 -6.84 -4.23
C GLY A 627 13.54 -8.24 -4.56
N GLU A 628 14.45 -9.10 -5.01
CA GLU A 628 14.18 -10.46 -5.42
C GLU A 628 13.54 -11.29 -4.31
N GLY A 629 13.81 -10.98 -3.04
CA GLY A 629 13.25 -11.72 -1.91
C GLY A 629 11.75 -11.57 -1.79
N MET A 630 11.26 -10.34 -1.94
CA MET A 630 9.81 -10.12 -2.03
C MET A 630 9.25 -10.73 -3.32
N GLY A 631 10.00 -10.71 -4.42
CA GLY A 631 9.62 -11.41 -5.65
C GLY A 631 9.34 -12.90 -5.41
N VAL A 632 10.20 -13.58 -4.65
CA VAL A 632 10.00 -14.98 -4.26
C VAL A 632 8.82 -15.14 -3.31
N VAL A 633 8.67 -14.31 -2.27
CA VAL A 633 7.48 -14.37 -1.38
C VAL A 633 6.19 -14.26 -2.17
N PHE A 634 6.07 -13.26 -3.05
CA PHE A 634 4.88 -13.05 -3.89
C PHE A 634 4.65 -14.17 -4.89
N LEU A 635 5.71 -14.88 -5.29
CA LEU A 635 5.61 -16.07 -6.13
C LEU A 635 5.03 -17.25 -5.32
N LEU A 636 5.51 -17.47 -4.09
CA LEU A 636 5.18 -18.65 -3.28
C LEU A 636 3.87 -18.52 -2.49
N HIS A 637 3.56 -17.33 -1.97
CA HIS A 637 2.36 -17.08 -1.15
C HIS A 637 1.05 -17.21 -1.93
N HIS A 638 1.09 -17.14 -3.26
CA HIS A 638 -0.13 -17.31 -4.05
C HIS A 638 -0.47 -18.80 -4.14
N ALA A 639 -1.60 -19.21 -3.57
CA ALA A 639 -2.00 -20.62 -3.53
C ALA A 639 -2.01 -21.31 -4.91
N GLU A 640 -2.31 -20.54 -5.96
CA GLU A 640 -2.27 -20.96 -7.37
C GLU A 640 -0.89 -21.34 -7.88
N ASN A 641 0.18 -20.94 -7.20
CA ASN A 641 1.57 -21.21 -7.57
C ASN A 641 2.19 -22.34 -6.75
N ARG A 642 1.46 -22.96 -5.82
CA ARG A 642 2.01 -24.01 -4.95
C ARG A 642 2.59 -25.20 -5.72
N TRP A 643 2.11 -25.45 -6.94
CA TRP A 643 2.60 -26.50 -7.83
C TRP A 643 3.99 -26.21 -8.43
N VAL A 644 4.51 -24.98 -8.32
CA VAL A 644 5.81 -24.61 -8.91
C VAL A 644 6.99 -25.01 -8.03
N TYR A 645 6.73 -25.38 -6.77
CA TYR A 645 7.77 -25.56 -5.78
C TYR A 645 7.58 -26.78 -4.87
N TYR A 646 8.73 -27.35 -4.49
CA TYR A 646 8.87 -28.39 -3.48
C TYR A 646 9.35 -27.80 -2.15
N GLN A 647 8.74 -28.19 -1.03
CA GLN A 647 9.19 -27.77 0.30
C GLN A 647 10.40 -28.59 0.77
N LEU A 648 11.57 -27.96 0.83
CA LEU A 648 12.77 -28.54 1.43
C LEU A 648 12.63 -28.62 2.97
N PRO A 649 13.28 -29.60 3.63
CA PRO A 649 13.29 -29.65 5.08
C PRO A 649 13.96 -28.41 5.70
N HIS A 650 13.33 -27.82 6.73
CA HIS A 650 13.80 -26.58 7.37
C HIS A 650 15.21 -26.66 7.97
N HIS A 651 15.72 -27.84 8.31
CA HIS A 651 17.08 -27.98 8.83
C HIS A 651 18.18 -27.62 7.82
N TRP A 652 17.85 -27.43 6.53
CA TRP A 652 18.75 -26.87 5.52
C TRP A 652 18.80 -25.35 5.49
N THR A 653 17.97 -24.67 6.28
CA THR A 653 17.86 -23.21 6.30
C THR A 653 17.68 -22.71 7.72
N TYR A 654 18.25 -23.42 8.70
CA TYR A 654 18.04 -23.05 10.09
C TYR A 654 18.51 -21.62 10.34
N MET A 655 17.64 -20.77 10.88
CA MET A 655 17.97 -19.43 11.30
C MET A 655 17.94 -19.38 12.84
N PRO A 656 19.07 -19.11 13.52
CA PRO A 656 19.16 -19.23 14.98
C PRO A 656 18.58 -18.00 15.69
N TRP A 657 17.29 -17.70 15.46
CA TRP A 657 16.54 -16.69 16.20
C TRP A 657 16.26 -17.21 17.63
N ALA A 658 16.76 -16.51 18.65
CA ALA A 658 16.35 -16.71 20.05
C ALA A 658 15.45 -15.53 20.43
N VAL A 659 14.26 -15.65 21.02
CA VAL A 659 13.72 -16.56 22.02
C VAL A 659 12.24 -16.77 21.73
N TRP A 660 11.69 -17.97 21.95
CA TRP A 660 10.28 -18.25 21.74
C TRP A 660 9.37 -17.35 22.60
N LEU A 661 8.63 -16.41 21.99
CA LEU A 661 7.56 -15.62 22.62
C LEU A 661 6.19 -16.20 22.20
N PRO A 662 5.35 -16.66 23.15
CA PRO A 662 4.13 -17.41 22.86
C PRO A 662 3.07 -16.71 22.02
N SER A 663 3.19 -15.39 21.81
CA SER A 663 2.28 -14.61 20.96
C SER A 663 2.91 -14.07 19.66
N THR A 664 4.23 -14.19 19.46
CA THR A 664 4.92 -13.56 18.31
C THR A 664 6.04 -14.38 17.67
N GLY A 665 6.34 -15.60 18.13
CA GLY A 665 7.47 -16.38 17.64
C GLY A 665 8.83 -15.92 18.21
N THR A 666 9.94 -16.30 17.57
CA THR A 666 11.31 -16.12 18.09
C THR A 666 11.81 -14.67 18.02
N GLY A 667 11.81 -13.95 19.14
CA GLY A 667 12.45 -12.64 19.28
C GLY A 667 13.11 -12.47 20.64
N SER A 668 13.95 -11.45 20.85
CA SER A 668 14.47 -11.17 22.20
C SER A 668 13.30 -11.10 23.19
N LEU A 669 13.40 -11.77 24.35
CA LEU A 669 12.39 -11.70 25.43
C LEU A 669 12.02 -10.26 25.81
N TRP A 670 12.90 -9.31 25.49
CA TRP A 670 12.81 -7.88 25.78
C TRP A 670 12.35 -7.02 24.58
N ALA A 671 12.09 -7.61 23.41
CA ALA A 671 11.66 -6.89 22.21
C ALA A 671 10.19 -7.17 21.86
N SER A 672 9.50 -6.15 21.34
CA SER A 672 8.25 -6.33 20.58
C SER A 672 8.55 -6.41 19.07
N ARG A 673 7.58 -6.82 18.24
CA ARG A 673 7.71 -6.91 16.77
C ARG A 673 8.20 -5.61 16.12
N SER A 674 7.79 -4.46 16.64
CA SER A 674 8.26 -3.13 16.19
C SER A 674 9.66 -2.76 16.71
N THR A 675 10.16 -3.51 17.69
CA THR A 675 11.40 -3.26 18.45
C THR A 675 12.55 -4.17 18.01
N LEU A 676 12.26 -5.34 17.42
CA LEU A 676 13.24 -6.23 16.78
C LEU A 676 14.09 -5.51 15.72
N TRP A 677 13.48 -4.54 15.01
CA TRP A 677 14.14 -3.71 14.00
C TRP A 677 14.80 -2.44 14.56
N ARG A 678 14.61 -2.13 15.85
CA ARG A 678 15.02 -0.84 16.46
C ARG A 678 15.97 -0.96 17.65
N LEU A 679 16.20 -2.16 18.19
CA LEU A 679 17.14 -2.32 19.30
C LEU A 679 18.59 -2.47 18.82
N PRO A 680 19.56 -1.82 19.49
CA PRO A 680 20.94 -2.26 19.43
C PRO A 680 21.00 -3.71 19.90
N ALA A 681 21.77 -4.57 19.22
CA ALA A 681 22.03 -5.95 19.65
C ALA A 681 22.30 -6.01 21.17
N ASP A 682 21.30 -6.47 21.91
CA ASP A 682 21.14 -6.42 23.37
C ASP A 682 22.33 -7.14 24.07
N PRO A 683 22.77 -6.73 25.28
CA PRO A 683 23.72 -7.47 26.13
C PRO A 683 23.42 -8.97 26.31
N VAL A 684 22.18 -9.41 26.10
CA VAL A 684 21.82 -10.84 26.06
C VAL A 684 22.68 -11.60 25.04
N TRP A 685 23.00 -11.01 23.88
CA TRP A 685 23.81 -11.63 22.85
C TRP A 685 25.32 -11.41 23.03
N SER A 686 25.74 -10.36 23.75
CA SER A 686 27.16 -10.12 24.04
C SER A 686 27.72 -11.14 25.02
N ASP A 687 26.89 -11.59 25.97
CA ASP A 687 27.31 -12.43 27.10
C ASP A 687 26.92 -13.90 26.91
N SER A 688 26.05 -14.21 25.94
CA SER A 688 25.62 -15.59 25.66
C SER A 688 26.53 -16.28 24.63
N VAL A 689 27.26 -17.32 25.07
CA VAL A 689 27.71 -18.37 24.15
C VAL A 689 26.44 -19.10 23.69
N PHE A 690 26.16 -19.10 22.39
CA PHE A 690 25.02 -19.86 21.86
C PHE A 690 25.19 -21.33 22.27
N PRO A 691 24.29 -21.92 23.09
CA PRO A 691 24.53 -23.22 23.72
C PRO A 691 24.75 -24.36 22.71
N GLY A 692 24.21 -24.24 21.49
CA GLY A 692 24.40 -25.20 20.41
C GLY A 692 25.71 -25.04 19.61
N LEU A 693 26.56 -24.07 19.96
CA LEU A 693 27.78 -23.71 19.23
C LEU A 693 29.05 -24.26 19.90
N SER A 694 29.02 -25.52 20.37
CA SER A 694 30.18 -26.19 20.97
C SER A 694 31.27 -26.53 19.94
N ASP A 695 30.88 -26.64 18.67
CA ASP A 695 31.71 -26.97 17.52
C ASP A 695 31.19 -26.18 16.31
N PHE A 696 32.05 -25.45 15.60
CA PHE A 696 31.63 -24.67 14.43
C PHE A 696 31.28 -25.55 13.22
N THR A 697 31.54 -26.86 13.28
CA THR A 697 31.13 -27.85 12.29
C THR A 697 29.80 -28.51 12.58
N THR A 698 29.24 -28.31 13.79
CA THR A 698 27.92 -28.83 14.14
C THR A 698 27.12 -27.80 14.90
N LEU A 699 25.96 -27.43 14.38
CA LEU A 699 25.01 -26.59 15.08
C LEU A 699 23.76 -27.41 15.40
N ARG A 700 23.29 -27.31 16.64
CA ARG A 700 22.01 -27.90 17.07
C ARG A 700 20.99 -26.80 17.27
N VAL A 701 19.74 -27.12 16.91
CA VAL A 701 18.59 -26.27 17.16
C VAL A 701 18.45 -26.13 18.68
N ARG A 702 18.60 -24.90 19.17
CA ARG A 702 18.52 -24.60 20.60
C ARG A 702 17.11 -24.84 21.10
N CYS A 703 16.99 -25.57 22.21
CA CYS A 703 15.73 -25.68 22.93
C CYS A 703 15.55 -24.51 23.90
N PRO A 704 14.33 -23.97 24.03
CA PRO A 704 14.06 -23.00 25.08
C PRO A 704 14.28 -23.64 26.46
N SER A 705 14.89 -22.90 27.37
CA SER A 705 15.03 -23.31 28.76
C SER A 705 13.73 -23.07 29.54
N PHE A 706 13.53 -23.81 30.63
CA PHE A 706 12.39 -23.63 31.53
C PHE A 706 12.21 -22.17 31.97
N LEU A 707 13.31 -21.44 32.21
CA LEU A 707 13.26 -20.04 32.63
C LEU A 707 12.80 -19.10 31.51
N GLU A 708 13.19 -19.38 30.27
CA GLU A 708 12.76 -18.60 29.10
C GLU A 708 11.27 -18.81 28.83
N GLU A 709 10.78 -20.04 28.93
CA GLU A 709 9.34 -20.33 28.83
C GLU A 709 8.54 -19.70 29.96
N LEU A 710 9.05 -19.74 31.19
CA LEU A 710 8.39 -19.11 32.33
C LEU A 710 8.31 -17.59 32.14
N ALA A 711 9.38 -16.95 31.67
CA ALA A 711 9.40 -15.52 31.36
C ALA A 711 8.39 -15.17 30.25
N SER A 712 8.33 -16.00 29.22
CA SER A 712 7.37 -15.92 28.12
C SER A 712 5.93 -16.05 28.59
N TYR A 713 5.63 -17.01 29.47
CA TYR A 713 4.32 -17.19 30.10
C TYR A 713 3.91 -15.95 30.92
N ILE A 714 4.81 -15.47 31.78
CA ILE A 714 4.56 -14.29 32.62
C ILE A 714 4.23 -13.08 31.73
N ARG A 715 4.98 -12.87 30.65
CA ARG A 715 4.73 -11.77 29.71
C ARG A 715 3.35 -11.85 29.07
N VAL A 716 2.95 -13.00 28.52
CA VAL A 716 1.62 -13.18 27.91
C VAL A 716 0.52 -12.96 28.94
N ALA A 717 0.64 -13.55 30.13
CA ALA A 717 -0.30 -13.36 31.21
C ALA A 717 -0.41 -11.90 31.69
N THR A 718 0.62 -11.07 31.47
CA THR A 718 0.58 -9.63 31.78
C THR A 718 0.09 -8.74 30.64
N GLN A 719 0.14 -9.21 29.39
CA GLN A 719 -0.22 -8.43 28.19
C GLN A 719 -1.64 -8.73 27.69
N THR A 720 -2.17 -9.91 28.00
CA THR A 720 -3.48 -10.37 27.58
C THR A 720 -4.21 -10.91 28.80
N ASP A 721 -5.44 -10.46 29.05
CA ASP A 721 -6.27 -11.12 30.05
C ASP A 721 -6.64 -12.49 29.48
N MET A 722 -5.98 -13.53 29.99
CA MET A 722 -6.17 -14.92 29.55
C MET A 722 -7.63 -15.37 29.69
N GLN A 723 -8.46 -14.66 30.46
CA GLN A 723 -9.90 -14.93 30.59
C GLN A 723 -10.74 -14.43 29.41
N GLU A 724 -10.22 -13.52 28.59
CA GLU A 724 -10.91 -12.99 27.41
C GLU A 724 -10.71 -13.85 26.16
N LEU A 725 -9.71 -14.74 26.16
CA LEU A 725 -9.45 -15.67 25.07
C LEU A 725 -10.52 -16.78 25.04
N SER A 726 -10.95 -17.16 23.85
CA SER A 726 -11.82 -18.32 23.66
C SER A 726 -11.12 -19.62 24.13
N PRO A 727 -11.87 -20.68 24.49
CA PRO A 727 -11.27 -21.95 24.88
C PRO A 727 -10.33 -22.56 23.83
N ASP A 728 -10.58 -22.29 22.54
CA ASP A 728 -9.73 -22.77 21.44
C ASP A 728 -8.43 -21.98 21.34
N GLU A 729 -8.47 -20.65 21.48
CA GLU A 729 -7.28 -19.80 21.55
C GLU A 729 -6.46 -20.10 22.81
N GLN A 730 -7.12 -20.32 23.94
CA GLN A 730 -6.46 -20.81 25.15
C GLN A 730 -5.81 -22.17 24.86
N ALA A 731 -6.53 -23.15 24.29
CA ALA A 731 -5.99 -24.47 24.00
C ALA A 731 -4.82 -24.44 23.01
N GLU A 732 -4.84 -23.53 22.02
CA GLU A 732 -3.75 -23.29 21.09
C GLU A 732 -2.53 -22.70 21.82
N GLN A 733 -2.73 -21.66 22.63
CA GLN A 733 -1.67 -21.12 23.49
C GLN A 733 -1.12 -22.19 24.44
N TRP A 734 -1.97 -23.00 25.08
CA TRP A 734 -1.60 -24.11 25.96
C TRP A 734 -0.86 -25.25 25.24
N LYS A 735 -1.16 -25.52 23.96
CA LYS A 735 -0.41 -26.51 23.15
C LYS A 735 1.04 -26.10 22.98
N HIS A 736 1.34 -24.81 22.93
CA HIS A 736 2.70 -24.33 22.81
C HIS A 736 3.52 -24.40 24.12
N PHE A 737 2.88 -24.64 25.28
CA PHE A 737 3.55 -24.74 26.59
C PHE A 737 3.98 -26.16 26.99
N ARG A 738 3.88 -27.17 26.11
CA ARG A 738 4.32 -28.53 26.44
C ARG A 738 5.80 -28.75 26.06
N VAL A 739 6.68 -28.58 27.05
CA VAL A 739 8.07 -29.05 26.98
C VAL A 739 8.08 -30.56 26.84
N THR A 740 8.35 -31.04 25.64
CA THR A 740 8.81 -32.41 25.43
C THR A 740 10.10 -32.34 24.62
N ARG A 741 11.02 -33.28 24.82
CA ARG A 741 12.20 -33.41 23.93
C ARG A 741 11.81 -33.64 22.47
N ASP A 742 10.56 -34.04 22.23
CA ASP A 742 9.94 -34.21 20.93
C ASP A 742 9.24 -32.92 20.44
N ALA A 743 9.45 -31.79 21.11
CA ALA A 743 8.86 -30.52 20.72
C ALA A 743 9.42 -30.08 19.36
N VAL A 744 8.52 -30.00 18.38
CA VAL A 744 8.74 -29.25 17.15
C VAL A 744 8.60 -27.77 17.52
N ILE A 745 9.71 -27.05 17.41
CA ILE A 745 9.72 -25.60 17.49
C ILE A 745 9.16 -25.09 16.16
N VAL A 746 8.18 -24.21 16.25
CA VAL A 746 7.70 -23.38 15.13
C VAL A 746 8.09 -21.96 15.50
N ASP A 747 9.00 -21.38 14.74
CA ASP A 747 9.51 -20.03 15.00
C ASP A 747 8.64 -18.95 14.31
N GLU A 748 9.04 -17.67 14.37
CA GLU A 748 8.27 -16.56 13.76
C GLU A 748 8.19 -16.63 12.23
N PHE A 749 8.95 -17.54 11.66
CA PHE A 749 9.13 -17.81 10.26
C PHE A 749 8.44 -19.11 9.85
N GLU A 750 7.72 -19.75 10.77
CA GLU A 750 7.09 -21.07 10.62
C GLU A 750 8.07 -22.23 10.37
N GLN A 751 9.36 -22.05 10.67
CA GLN A 751 10.34 -23.12 10.61
C GLN A 751 10.00 -24.17 11.65
N ARG A 752 9.57 -25.33 11.16
CA ARG A 752 9.31 -26.54 11.94
C ARG A 752 10.60 -27.33 12.13
N LEU A 753 11.21 -27.23 13.31
CA LEU A 753 12.48 -27.86 13.66
C LEU A 753 12.38 -28.62 14.98
N GLY A 754 13.00 -29.79 15.08
CA GLY A 754 13.08 -30.52 16.34
C GLY A 754 14.04 -29.84 17.33
N CYS A 755 13.66 -29.78 18.59
CA CYS A 755 14.59 -29.44 19.68
C CYS A 755 15.82 -30.37 19.67
N GLU A 756 17.03 -29.81 19.78
CA GLU A 756 18.32 -30.51 19.64
C GLU A 756 18.58 -31.18 18.27
N GLU A 757 17.69 -30.98 17.28
CA GLU A 757 17.93 -31.43 15.90
C GLU A 757 19.22 -30.81 15.37
N ARG A 758 20.01 -31.58 14.64
CA ARG A 758 21.22 -31.07 14.00
C ARG A 758 20.81 -30.28 12.76
N ALA A 759 21.17 -29.00 12.72
CA ALA A 759 21.05 -28.20 11.50
C ALA A 759 22.03 -28.73 10.44
N LYS A 760 21.54 -28.90 9.22
CA LYS A 760 22.34 -29.29 8.04
C LYS A 760 22.94 -28.10 7.31
N ALA A 761 22.32 -26.93 7.45
CA ALA A 761 22.90 -25.65 7.08
C ALA A 761 22.26 -24.54 7.91
N VAL A 762 22.94 -23.40 7.97
CA VAL A 762 22.52 -22.25 8.76
C VAL A 762 22.56 -20.99 7.89
N HIS A 763 21.54 -20.15 8.03
CA HIS A 763 21.47 -18.83 7.44
C HIS A 763 21.53 -17.76 8.54
N LEU A 764 22.41 -16.78 8.37
CA LEU A 764 22.71 -15.74 9.35
C LEU A 764 22.51 -14.35 8.73
N PRO A 765 21.25 -13.91 8.49
CA PRO A 765 20.97 -12.68 7.75
C PRO A 765 21.62 -11.46 8.39
N VAL A 766 21.65 -10.34 7.66
CA VAL A 766 22.37 -9.10 8.03
C VAL A 766 22.25 -8.66 9.50
N MET A 767 21.12 -8.89 10.16
CA MET A 767 20.92 -8.56 11.58
C MET A 767 21.86 -9.35 12.52
N PHE A 768 22.21 -10.59 12.17
CA PHE A 768 23.17 -11.41 12.91
C PHE A 768 24.61 -10.91 12.75
N HIS A 769 24.89 -10.06 11.75
CA HIS A 769 26.21 -9.44 11.58
C HIS A 769 26.55 -8.42 12.66
N GLN A 770 25.73 -8.26 13.70
CA GLN A 770 26.10 -7.49 14.90
C GLN A 770 26.46 -8.39 16.10
N VAL A 771 26.29 -9.71 15.96
CA VAL A 771 26.42 -10.65 17.06
C VAL A 771 27.86 -11.21 17.13
N PRO A 772 28.59 -11.05 18.25
CA PRO A 772 30.00 -11.42 18.31
C PRO A 772 30.30 -12.90 18.03
N TRP A 773 29.44 -13.83 18.48
CA TRP A 773 29.64 -15.25 18.19
C TRP A 773 29.41 -15.57 16.70
N VAL A 774 28.50 -14.85 16.04
CA VAL A 774 28.25 -14.98 14.60
C VAL A 774 29.49 -14.56 13.82
N HIS A 775 30.14 -13.45 14.21
CA HIS A 775 31.42 -13.06 13.60
C HIS A 775 32.46 -14.16 13.76
N ARG A 776 32.60 -14.74 14.95
CA ARG A 776 33.54 -15.85 15.17
C ARG A 776 33.21 -17.06 14.29
N PHE A 777 31.94 -17.40 14.16
CA PHE A 777 31.46 -18.51 13.34
C PHE A 777 31.69 -18.27 11.84
N LEU A 778 31.30 -17.11 11.32
CA LEU A 778 31.50 -16.74 9.91
C LEU A 778 32.99 -16.54 9.58
N ASN A 779 33.77 -15.90 10.45
CA ASN A 779 35.23 -15.77 10.29
C ASN A 779 35.93 -17.13 10.33
N PHE A 780 35.49 -18.05 11.19
CA PHE A 780 36.01 -19.42 11.19
C PHE A 780 35.81 -20.07 9.83
N TRP A 781 34.60 -20.00 9.28
CA TRP A 781 34.30 -20.61 7.99
C TRP A 781 34.98 -19.90 6.83
N ALA A 782 35.05 -18.57 6.83
CA ALA A 782 35.80 -17.81 5.84
C ALA A 782 37.32 -18.04 5.93
N GLY A 783 37.83 -18.56 7.05
CA GLY A 783 39.26 -18.77 7.28
C GLY A 783 40.05 -17.46 7.46
N ALA A 784 39.37 -16.34 7.68
CA ALA A 784 39.94 -15.01 7.83
C ALA A 784 39.03 -14.12 8.68
N GLU A 785 39.61 -13.08 9.29
CA GLU A 785 38.86 -12.05 10.00
C GLU A 785 38.28 -11.05 8.99
N VAL A 786 37.07 -11.33 8.49
CA VAL A 786 36.34 -10.52 7.50
C VAL A 786 35.22 -9.70 8.17
N TRP A 787 34.60 -10.24 9.22
CA TRP A 787 33.64 -9.53 10.07
C TRP A 787 34.35 -9.07 11.34
N THR A 788 34.61 -7.76 11.44
CA THR A 788 35.23 -7.14 12.61
C THR A 788 34.19 -6.32 13.37
N GLY A 789 34.13 -6.45 14.69
CA GLY A 789 33.22 -5.69 15.56
C GLY A 789 33.46 -4.17 15.60
N GLY A 790 34.41 -3.66 14.81
CA GLY A 790 34.80 -2.25 14.73
C GLY A 790 34.49 -1.58 13.38
N ALA A 791 33.94 -2.28 12.39
CA ALA A 791 33.46 -1.63 11.18
C ALA A 791 32.34 -0.65 11.57
N PRO A 792 32.46 0.65 11.26
CA PRO A 792 31.45 1.61 11.65
C PRO A 792 30.11 1.14 11.08
N ALA A 793 29.06 1.23 11.88
CA ALA A 793 27.66 1.06 11.47
C ALA A 793 27.24 1.95 10.26
N ARG A 794 28.18 2.62 9.59
CA ARG A 794 28.03 3.29 8.30
C ARG A 794 27.81 2.34 7.12
N GLU A 795 28.36 1.12 7.10
CA GLU A 795 28.04 0.15 6.02
C GLU A 795 26.60 -0.41 6.11
N LEU A 796 25.95 -0.27 7.26
CA LEU A 796 24.53 -0.59 7.48
C LEU A 796 23.62 0.66 7.53
N ARG A 797 24.19 1.86 7.36
CA ARG A 797 23.43 3.10 7.14
C ARG A 797 23.33 3.33 5.65
N THR A 798 22.54 2.52 4.97
CA THR A 798 21.82 3.03 3.79
C THR A 798 20.89 4.13 4.30
N ASP A 799 20.98 5.32 3.71
CA ASP A 799 20.28 6.54 4.13
C ASP A 799 18.74 6.39 4.21
N ALA A 800 18.19 5.29 3.69
CA ALA A 800 16.77 4.90 3.77
C ALA A 800 16.22 4.71 5.20
N MET A 801 17.06 4.48 6.22
CA MET A 801 16.61 4.36 7.63
C MET A 801 16.64 5.69 8.40
N LEU A 802 17.39 6.69 7.94
CA LEU A 802 17.49 7.99 8.63
C LEU A 802 16.36 8.96 8.28
N ASP A 803 15.77 8.84 7.09
CA ASP A 803 14.60 9.64 6.70
C ASP A 803 13.32 9.28 7.48
N MET A 804 13.23 8.06 8.03
CA MET A 804 12.17 7.69 8.98
C MET A 804 12.35 8.34 10.36
N ASN A 805 13.58 8.68 10.75
CA ASN A 805 13.88 9.22 12.08
C ASN A 805 13.87 10.76 12.13
N ALA A 806 14.11 11.45 11.00
CA ALA A 806 14.02 12.92 10.97
C ALA A 806 12.57 13.42 11.18
N ALA A 807 11.57 12.65 10.70
CA ALA A 807 10.15 12.96 10.93
C ALA A 807 9.69 12.67 12.37
N SER A 808 10.26 11.67 13.05
CA SER A 808 9.89 11.31 14.44
C SER A 808 10.68 12.07 15.52
N ALA A 809 11.95 12.44 15.25
CA ALA A 809 12.77 13.18 16.21
C ALA A 809 12.34 14.65 16.36
N ALA A 810 11.73 15.24 15.33
CA ALA A 810 11.13 16.57 15.39
C ALA A 810 9.91 16.62 16.32
N ALA A 811 9.18 15.51 16.50
CA ALA A 811 8.04 15.43 17.41
C ALA A 811 8.45 15.23 18.90
N CYS A 812 9.58 14.58 19.18
CA CYS A 812 10.04 14.37 20.55
C CYS A 812 10.74 15.61 21.17
N HIS A 813 11.26 16.54 20.37
CA HIS A 813 11.92 17.73 20.90
C HIS A 813 10.96 18.84 21.36
N ALA A 814 9.65 18.72 21.10
CA ALA A 814 8.63 19.67 21.50
C ALA A 814 7.98 19.37 22.87
N LEU A 815 8.20 18.18 23.46
CA LEU A 815 7.51 17.74 24.68
C LEU A 815 8.37 17.71 25.97
N HIS A 816 9.64 18.12 25.91
CA HIS A 816 10.52 18.18 27.10
C HIS A 816 10.88 19.59 27.56
N ARG A 817 10.03 20.59 27.28
CA ARG A 817 10.25 21.96 27.75
C ARG A 817 9.41 22.42 28.94
N ASP A 818 8.59 21.56 29.55
CA ASP A 818 7.77 22.01 30.67
C ASP A 818 7.56 20.93 31.74
N THR A 819 8.58 20.71 32.56
CA THR A 819 8.44 20.41 34.00
C THR A 819 9.82 20.56 34.63
N GLY A 820 10.11 21.77 35.11
CA GLY A 820 11.22 21.96 36.03
C GLY A 820 10.85 21.46 37.41
N GLU A 821 11.61 20.51 37.96
CA GLU A 821 11.74 20.40 39.40
C GLU A 821 13.09 19.81 39.81
N ARG A 822 13.64 20.43 40.85
CA ARG A 822 15.00 20.29 41.37
C ARG A 822 15.15 18.99 42.16
N PHE A 823 16.21 18.23 41.89
CA PHE A 823 16.92 17.51 42.96
C PHE A 823 18.42 17.60 42.74
N ALA A 824 19.09 18.25 43.68
CA ALA A 824 20.54 18.35 43.78
C ALA A 824 21.00 17.38 44.88
N LEU A 825 21.95 16.49 44.56
CA LEU A 825 22.79 15.81 45.55
C LEU A 825 24.17 15.52 44.94
N GLU A 826 25.11 16.38 45.32
CA GLU A 826 26.48 16.13 45.77
C GLU A 826 27.39 15.08 45.09
N ARG A 827 28.43 15.63 44.44
CA ARG A 827 29.87 15.52 44.77
C ARG A 827 30.62 14.17 44.74
N TRP A 828 31.77 14.26 44.04
CA TRP A 828 33.07 13.56 44.14
C TRP A 828 33.36 12.60 42.98
N GLY A 829 34.50 12.61 42.33
CA GLY A 829 35.74 13.37 42.51
C GLY A 829 36.79 12.70 41.62
N LYS A 830 37.35 13.44 40.66
CA LYS A 830 38.53 13.00 39.92
C LYS A 830 39.71 12.98 40.88
N ASN A 831 40.38 11.84 41.01
CA ASN A 831 41.82 11.82 41.23
C ASN A 831 42.47 10.48 40.92
N ARG A 832 43.41 10.56 39.97
CA ARG A 832 44.78 10.01 39.96
C ARG A 832 45.09 8.90 38.96
N HIS A 833 46.09 9.26 38.15
CA HIS A 833 47.21 8.42 37.72
C HIS A 833 47.51 7.25 38.67
N ARG A 834 47.47 6.03 38.14
CA ARG A 834 48.65 5.25 37.78
C ARG A 834 48.27 4.13 36.82
#